data_AF-A0A5C2RMD2-F1
#
_entry.id   AF-A0A5C2RMD2-F1
#
_cell.length_a   1.000
_cell.length_b   1.000
_cell.length_c   1.000
_cell.angle_alpha   90.00
_cell.angle_beta   90.00
_cell.angle_gamma   90.00
#
_symmetry.space_group_name_H-M   'P 1'
#
loop_
_entity.id
_entity.type
_entity.pdbx_description
1 polymer ?
#
loop_
_entity_poly.entity_id
_entity_poly.type
_entity_poly.pdbx_seq_one_letter_code
_entity_poly.pdbx_strand_id
1 'polypeptide(L)'
;MHCKSIVIEHKAFMDTFTSTHPLRWRPKDFLADIPTPATETEMYATLPGALNKSGLCPGYTFVATPHEADNANPTNQAVDCGMYKSGSAPQAAAAADGTYAPVDWSRIEISIECKVDCTEQDPFDATAADDQATSEKRKRALGDILSIAELVFQYQQRACHFMILFLGDFARIVRFDRSIIFATTKFNYKTETKKLAEFLWRYSHSSPAQRGHDPTATRVERGDKLWRTMMAKKGTKDGVNPDYVQKLFDDSLDEAWPWWQLEVQIAPPPGKRTPRMSRTRKFLVGKPHFLASGVTGRGTRGYVALPLDNSGRPRERFVYLKDAWRVDDKGVEKEGDILYKLNKAKAEFVPTLVCHGDLSGPEQTTDWRSLWKEHHPTADESECPLKRHQHYRLVVQQVGKPLTEFGPGSDDLIFAIGCVLKAHAAAYRLGIIHRDISAGNILLWKDTDGEWYGLLNDWELSTRHNVKYEDCRQSDRVGTWQFMSAHALNDDTRRIILPDELESIFHVLLYLAVRFLPHNIPDQDVGQFLHDYFDRTGARCGWAKQSAMHCGYISLRTYNGDLDPDNVTLRFGFDPSERLLPTAIAGRQATPLPVEAPAVTPPSRSLPRVLDSTISTALMQEYPPLVADNALPVTTQEKPTSLRRTHPLNAIVDQLLKWFQAFYALDELGRGTSEWVPDTMNTKRPSERSRYRRLCSNKASNLSLASTAAEQAISQPSTTVAGPATTTAKVEELHALASNLFSHDPFFNLVLHSLKQPWPENDKGEDKKPKGGVTVVVPEFQVPVVADTFTRLKKRELEEVDAKERIRKRRKMHR
;
A
#
# COMPACT_ATOMS: atom_id res chain seq x y z
N MET A 1 -14.29 -8.12 -0.88
CA MET A 1 -14.99 -7.81 0.39
C MET A 1 -16.22 -8.71 0.53
N HIS A 2 -16.02 -10.03 0.67
CA HIS A 2 -17.12 -10.99 0.77
C HIS A 2 -17.60 -11.07 2.22
N CYS A 3 -18.89 -11.35 2.44
CA CYS A 3 -19.49 -11.60 3.76
C CYS A 3 -19.31 -10.46 4.81
N LYS A 4 -19.26 -9.18 4.38
CA LYS A 4 -19.21 -8.00 5.28
C LYS A 4 -20.30 -6.96 4.98
N SER A 5 -21.48 -7.44 4.64
CA SER A 5 -22.71 -6.66 4.51
C SER A 5 -23.86 -7.35 5.22
N ILE A 6 -24.76 -6.58 5.85
CA ILE A 6 -26.02 -7.10 6.41
C ILE A 6 -27.18 -6.23 5.90
N VAL A 7 -28.27 -6.90 5.49
CA VAL A 7 -29.57 -6.25 5.23
C VAL A 7 -30.43 -6.33 6.48
N ILE A 8 -30.89 -5.19 6.97
CA ILE A 8 -31.74 -5.09 8.17
C ILE A 8 -33.04 -4.34 7.86
N GLU A 9 -34.10 -4.56 8.65
CA GLU A 9 -35.35 -3.81 8.46
C GLU A 9 -35.13 -2.29 8.58
N HIS A 10 -35.86 -1.51 7.79
CA HIS A 10 -35.81 -0.04 7.85
C HIS A 10 -35.96 0.50 9.28
N LYS A 11 -36.91 0.01 10.07
CA LYS A 11 -37.08 0.45 11.47
C LYS A 11 -35.83 0.17 12.31
N ALA A 12 -35.28 -1.04 12.24
CA ALA A 12 -34.06 -1.41 12.97
C ALA A 12 -32.86 -0.52 12.57
N PHE A 13 -32.71 -0.23 11.28
CA PHE A 13 -31.71 0.71 10.78
C PHE A 13 -31.88 2.12 11.37
N MET A 14 -33.13 2.62 11.38
CA MET A 14 -33.43 3.93 11.93
C MET A 14 -33.14 4.01 13.44
N ASP A 15 -33.53 3.00 14.21
CA ASP A 15 -33.37 2.98 15.67
C ASP A 15 -31.92 2.68 16.11
N THR A 16 -31.12 1.97 15.29
CA THR A 16 -29.70 1.67 15.57
C THR A 16 -28.75 2.80 15.13
N PHE A 17 -29.01 3.43 13.97
CA PHE A 17 -28.01 4.30 13.32
C PHE A 17 -28.38 5.79 13.25
N THR A 18 -29.58 6.20 13.69
CA THR A 18 -30.02 7.60 13.55
C THR A 18 -30.54 8.19 14.86
N SER A 19 -30.38 9.51 15.03
CA SER A 19 -30.86 10.23 16.21
C SER A 19 -32.40 10.27 16.28
N THR A 20 -32.95 10.18 17.49
CA THR A 20 -34.40 10.20 17.74
C THR A 20 -34.99 11.62 17.61
N HIS A 21 -35.07 12.14 16.39
CA HIS A 21 -35.77 13.39 16.07
C HIS A 21 -37.14 13.08 15.44
N PRO A 22 -38.25 13.25 16.19
CA PRO A 22 -39.57 12.95 15.67
C PRO A 22 -39.93 13.89 14.51
N LEU A 23 -40.49 13.31 13.44
CA LEU A 23 -40.97 14.03 12.27
C LEU A 23 -42.21 14.85 12.66
N ARG A 24 -42.05 16.16 12.91
CA ARG A 24 -43.08 17.03 13.50
C ARG A 24 -44.25 17.39 12.56
N TRP A 25 -44.21 16.92 11.32
CA TRP A 25 -45.19 17.17 10.27
C TRP A 25 -45.39 15.88 9.46
N ARG A 26 -46.56 15.69 8.86
CA ARG A 26 -46.74 14.67 7.82
C ARG A 26 -46.28 15.28 6.49
N PRO A 27 -45.17 14.83 5.87
CA PRO A 27 -44.86 15.26 4.52
C PRO A 27 -46.04 14.94 3.61
N LYS A 28 -46.34 15.82 2.66
CA LYS A 28 -47.04 15.40 1.45
C LYS A 28 -46.17 14.36 0.74
N ASP A 29 -46.77 13.46 -0.03
CA ASP A 29 -46.04 12.40 -0.74
C ASP A 29 -45.26 12.95 -1.95
N PHE A 30 -44.22 13.73 -1.65
CA PHE A 30 -43.45 14.58 -2.57
C PHE A 30 -42.65 13.83 -3.64
N LEU A 31 -42.72 12.50 -3.66
CA LEU A 31 -42.12 11.62 -4.66
C LEU A 31 -43.16 10.75 -5.41
N ALA A 32 -44.44 10.75 -4.98
CA ALA A 32 -45.47 9.88 -5.56
C ALA A 32 -45.80 10.25 -7.02
N ASP A 33 -45.83 11.55 -7.33
CA ASP A 33 -46.11 12.07 -8.66
C ASP A 33 -44.90 12.01 -9.63
N ILE A 34 -43.76 11.46 -9.20
CA ILE A 34 -42.59 11.29 -10.07
C ILE A 34 -42.83 10.07 -10.98
N PRO A 35 -42.67 10.18 -12.32
CA PRO A 35 -42.76 9.04 -13.24
C PRO A 35 -41.80 7.89 -12.87
N THR A 36 -42.13 6.67 -13.24
CA THR A 36 -41.16 5.55 -13.18
C THR A 36 -40.06 5.81 -14.22
N PRO A 37 -38.78 5.88 -13.82
CA PRO A 37 -37.70 6.31 -14.70
C PRO A 37 -37.37 5.24 -15.76
N ALA A 38 -37.17 5.66 -17.01
CA ALA A 38 -36.64 4.81 -18.07
C ALA A 38 -35.10 4.86 -18.14
N THR A 39 -34.46 5.90 -17.58
CA THR A 39 -33.00 6.09 -17.57
C THR A 39 -32.50 6.60 -16.21
N GLU A 40 -31.23 6.31 -15.88
CA GLU A 40 -30.56 6.85 -14.69
C GLU A 40 -30.54 8.40 -14.75
N THR A 41 -30.46 8.96 -15.97
CA THR A 41 -30.55 10.40 -16.25
C THR A 41 -31.88 11.05 -15.84
N GLU A 42 -33.02 10.39 -16.07
CA GLU A 42 -34.32 10.89 -15.59
C GLU A 42 -34.39 10.92 -14.05
N MET A 43 -33.69 10.01 -13.38
CA MET A 43 -33.63 9.96 -11.91
C MET A 43 -32.86 11.17 -11.36
N TYR A 44 -31.60 11.38 -11.78
CA TYR A 44 -30.82 12.51 -11.28
C TYR A 44 -31.28 13.87 -11.78
N ALA A 45 -31.97 13.96 -12.93
CA ALA A 45 -32.61 15.21 -13.36
C ALA A 45 -33.82 15.61 -12.49
N THR A 46 -34.52 14.66 -11.86
CA THR A 46 -35.78 14.93 -11.14
C THR A 46 -35.66 14.88 -9.61
N LEU A 47 -34.95 13.89 -9.06
CA LEU A 47 -34.90 13.61 -7.62
C LEU A 47 -34.37 14.78 -6.78
N PRO A 48 -33.24 15.45 -7.11
CA PRO A 48 -32.76 16.60 -6.34
C PRO A 48 -33.77 17.75 -6.31
N GLY A 49 -34.48 17.98 -7.41
CA GLY A 49 -35.52 19.00 -7.50
C GLY A 49 -36.69 18.73 -6.55
N ALA A 50 -37.14 17.47 -6.46
CA ALA A 50 -38.19 17.05 -5.53
C ALA A 50 -37.71 17.08 -4.06
N LEU A 51 -36.51 16.58 -3.80
CA LEU A 51 -35.89 16.56 -2.47
C LEU A 51 -35.69 17.98 -1.92
N ASN A 52 -35.18 18.92 -2.72
CA ASN A 52 -35.05 20.34 -2.31
C ASN A 52 -36.41 21.00 -2.04
N LYS A 53 -37.42 20.75 -2.89
CA LYS A 53 -38.79 21.29 -2.72
C LYS A 53 -39.51 20.74 -1.49
N SER A 54 -39.10 19.60 -0.95
CA SER A 54 -39.73 18.96 0.22
C SER A 54 -39.55 19.74 1.54
N GLY A 55 -38.49 20.55 1.65
CA GLY A 55 -38.10 21.23 2.89
C GLY A 55 -37.57 20.33 4.01
N LEU A 56 -37.34 19.03 3.76
CA LEU A 56 -36.98 18.04 4.79
C LEU A 56 -35.59 18.21 5.40
N CYS A 57 -34.65 18.83 4.69
CA CYS A 57 -33.25 18.97 5.10
C CYS A 57 -32.85 20.45 5.28
N PRO A 58 -33.30 21.14 6.35
CA PRO A 58 -32.95 22.54 6.57
C PRO A 58 -31.43 22.74 6.66
N GLY A 59 -30.90 23.68 5.86
CA GLY A 59 -29.47 23.96 5.77
C GLY A 59 -28.68 23.06 4.81
N TYR A 60 -29.34 22.15 4.10
CA TYR A 60 -28.74 21.30 3.07
C TYR A 60 -29.43 21.46 1.71
N THR A 61 -28.68 21.15 0.65
CA THR A 61 -29.13 21.21 -0.75
C THR A 61 -28.68 19.95 -1.47
N PHE A 62 -29.58 19.33 -2.23
CA PHE A 62 -29.28 18.23 -3.15
C PHE A 62 -28.91 18.77 -4.53
N VAL A 63 -27.85 18.23 -5.14
CA VAL A 63 -27.34 18.62 -6.45
C VAL A 63 -27.06 17.36 -7.28
N ALA A 64 -27.38 17.39 -8.57
CA ALA A 64 -26.97 16.35 -9.52
C ALA A 64 -25.54 16.60 -10.00
N THR A 65 -24.69 15.57 -9.92
CA THR A 65 -23.26 15.63 -10.23
C THR A 65 -22.75 14.49 -11.15
N PRO A 66 -23.52 14.03 -12.17
CA PRO A 66 -23.30 12.76 -12.87
C PRO A 66 -22.14 12.70 -13.88
N HIS A 67 -21.62 13.84 -14.35
CA HIS A 67 -20.82 13.89 -15.59
C HIS A 67 -19.43 14.51 -15.46
N GLU A 68 -19.14 15.26 -14.40
CA GLU A 68 -17.82 15.84 -14.16
C GLU A 68 -17.29 15.42 -12.79
N ALA A 69 -16.24 14.61 -12.81
CA ALA A 69 -15.38 14.44 -11.66
C ALA A 69 -14.61 15.75 -11.41
N ASP A 70 -14.29 16.05 -10.15
CA ASP A 70 -13.32 17.10 -9.82
C ASP A 70 -12.00 16.87 -10.58
N ASN A 71 -11.37 17.94 -11.08
CA ASN A 71 -10.03 17.90 -11.67
C ASN A 71 -8.97 17.36 -10.68
N ALA A 72 -9.26 17.36 -9.38
CA ALA A 72 -8.47 16.68 -8.36
C ALA A 72 -8.52 15.13 -8.41
N ASN A 73 -9.53 14.53 -9.05
CA ASN A 73 -9.79 13.09 -9.01
C ASN A 73 -9.22 12.35 -10.24
N PRO A 74 -8.12 11.59 -10.12
CA PRO A 74 -7.52 10.86 -11.25
C PRO A 74 -8.34 9.66 -11.75
N THR A 75 -9.43 9.27 -11.08
CA THR A 75 -10.25 8.11 -11.51
C THR A 75 -11.39 8.48 -12.47
N ASN A 76 -11.65 9.78 -12.69
CA ASN A 76 -12.86 10.29 -13.37
C ASN A 76 -14.18 9.69 -12.82
N GLN A 77 -14.21 9.34 -11.53
CA GLN A 77 -15.44 8.90 -10.86
C GLN A 77 -16.27 10.10 -10.40
N ALA A 78 -17.56 10.02 -10.72
CA ALA A 78 -18.62 10.92 -10.31
C ALA A 78 -19.59 10.18 -9.38
N VAL A 79 -20.64 10.87 -8.93
CA VAL A 79 -21.80 10.29 -8.23
C VAL A 79 -23.05 10.98 -8.75
N ASP A 80 -24.11 10.24 -9.02
CA ASP A 80 -25.30 10.77 -9.71
C ASP A 80 -25.86 12.02 -9.03
N CYS A 81 -25.99 11.98 -7.71
CA CYS A 81 -26.39 13.12 -6.88
C CYS A 81 -25.63 13.16 -5.55
N GLY A 82 -25.51 14.36 -4.98
CA GLY A 82 -24.95 14.58 -3.65
C GLY A 82 -25.80 15.54 -2.82
N MET A 83 -25.89 15.29 -1.51
CA MET A 83 -26.38 16.28 -0.55
C MET A 83 -25.20 17.05 0.03
N TYR A 84 -25.29 18.38 0.03
CA TYR A 84 -24.26 19.30 0.52
C TYR A 84 -24.88 20.28 1.52
N LYS A 85 -24.07 20.96 2.34
CA LYS A 85 -24.55 22.13 3.10
C LYS A 85 -24.87 23.25 2.10
N SER A 86 -26.00 23.96 2.26
CA SER A 86 -26.50 24.87 1.22
C SER A 86 -25.52 25.99 0.84
N GLY A 87 -24.75 26.51 1.79
CA GLY A 87 -23.70 27.51 1.55
C GLY A 87 -22.38 26.96 0.98
N SER A 88 -22.35 25.68 0.59
CA SER A 88 -21.17 24.99 0.03
C SER A 88 -21.57 23.90 -0.97
N ALA A 89 -22.76 23.99 -1.56
CA ALA A 89 -23.18 23.12 -2.64
C ALA A 89 -22.49 23.54 -3.95
N PRO A 90 -21.99 22.60 -4.77
CA PRO A 90 -21.32 22.93 -6.02
C PRO A 90 -22.32 23.53 -7.04
N GLN A 91 -21.82 24.37 -7.93
CA GLN A 91 -22.59 25.08 -8.95
C GLN A 91 -22.09 24.70 -10.35
N ALA A 92 -22.98 24.65 -11.34
CA ALA A 92 -22.62 24.35 -12.72
C ALA A 92 -21.75 25.47 -13.32
N ALA A 93 -20.72 25.11 -14.08
CA ALA A 93 -19.81 26.06 -14.70
C ALA A 93 -20.47 26.77 -15.90
N ALA A 94 -20.25 28.08 -16.02
CA ALA A 94 -21.03 28.95 -16.92
C ALA A 94 -20.51 29.02 -18.38
N ALA A 95 -19.97 27.94 -18.95
CA ALA A 95 -19.65 27.88 -20.39
C ALA A 95 -19.42 26.46 -20.94
N ALA A 96 -20.26 26.05 -21.90
CA ALA A 96 -20.00 25.24 -23.11
C ALA A 96 -21.22 24.36 -23.43
N ASP A 97 -21.39 23.29 -22.66
CA ASP A 97 -22.49 22.32 -22.63
C ASP A 97 -23.04 22.11 -21.20
N GLY A 98 -22.52 22.89 -20.25
CA GLY A 98 -22.73 22.78 -18.80
C GLY A 98 -24.20 22.70 -18.37
N THR A 99 -24.60 21.50 -17.92
CA THR A 99 -25.92 21.18 -17.36
C THR A 99 -25.86 20.69 -15.91
N TYR A 100 -24.67 20.31 -15.42
CA TYR A 100 -24.44 19.76 -14.08
C TYR A 100 -23.25 20.42 -13.40
N ALA A 101 -23.11 20.20 -12.09
CA ALA A 101 -21.98 20.69 -11.31
C ALA A 101 -20.95 19.56 -11.07
N PRO A 102 -19.65 19.87 -10.93
CA PRO A 102 -18.66 18.88 -10.52
C PRO A 102 -18.86 18.47 -9.05
N VAL A 103 -18.53 17.22 -8.72
CA VAL A 103 -18.67 16.66 -7.36
C VAL A 103 -17.57 17.18 -6.40
N ASP A 104 -17.97 17.85 -5.30
CA ASP A 104 -17.06 18.17 -4.19
C ASP A 104 -16.99 16.99 -3.19
N TRP A 105 -16.11 16.04 -3.47
CA TRP A 105 -15.80 14.90 -2.59
C TRP A 105 -15.38 15.32 -1.17
N SER A 106 -14.91 16.55 -0.99
CA SER A 106 -14.47 17.08 0.30
C SER A 106 -15.61 17.70 1.14
N ARG A 107 -16.82 17.86 0.59
CA ARG A 107 -17.98 18.46 1.28
C ARG A 107 -19.30 17.71 1.14
N ILE A 108 -19.38 16.67 0.32
CA ILE A 108 -20.57 15.82 0.20
C ILE A 108 -20.94 15.17 1.55
N GLU A 109 -22.17 15.39 2.01
CA GLU A 109 -22.69 14.88 3.29
C GLU A 109 -23.30 13.48 3.11
N ILE A 110 -24.20 13.31 2.13
CA ILE A 110 -24.78 12.04 1.69
C ILE A 110 -24.47 11.85 0.19
N SER A 111 -24.04 10.65 -0.19
CA SER A 111 -23.95 10.22 -1.59
C SER A 111 -25.28 9.63 -2.08
N ILE A 112 -25.66 9.86 -3.32
CA ILE A 112 -26.88 9.30 -3.91
C ILE A 112 -26.56 8.69 -5.27
N GLU A 113 -26.86 7.40 -5.41
CA GLU A 113 -26.64 6.59 -6.61
C GLU A 113 -28.00 6.16 -7.17
N CYS A 114 -28.17 6.18 -8.49
CA CYS A 114 -29.45 5.96 -9.18
C CYS A 114 -29.32 4.85 -10.23
N LYS A 115 -29.89 3.67 -9.97
CA LYS A 115 -29.95 2.56 -10.94
C LYS A 115 -31.39 2.31 -11.38
N VAL A 116 -31.62 2.01 -12.66
CA VAL A 116 -32.99 1.79 -13.20
C VAL A 116 -33.56 0.44 -12.77
N ASP A 117 -32.78 -0.63 -12.88
CA ASP A 117 -33.26 -1.98 -12.59
C ASP A 117 -33.27 -2.25 -11.09
N CYS A 118 -34.48 -2.41 -10.53
CA CYS A 118 -34.66 -2.60 -9.11
C CYS A 118 -34.16 -3.94 -8.54
N THR A 119 -33.76 -4.90 -9.37
CA THR A 119 -33.42 -6.29 -8.98
C THR A 119 -32.08 -6.78 -9.54
N GLU A 120 -31.75 -6.46 -10.79
CA GLU A 120 -30.47 -6.81 -11.40
C GLU A 120 -29.34 -5.84 -11.05
N GLN A 121 -29.65 -4.58 -10.72
CA GLN A 121 -28.67 -3.57 -10.26
C GLN A 121 -28.71 -3.34 -8.73
N ASP A 122 -29.52 -4.08 -7.97
CA ASP A 122 -29.54 -4.03 -6.50
C ASP A 122 -28.42 -4.91 -5.90
N PRO A 123 -27.37 -4.32 -5.30
CA PRO A 123 -26.23 -5.08 -4.78
C PRO A 123 -26.52 -5.86 -3.49
N PHE A 124 -27.72 -5.71 -2.91
CA PHE A 124 -28.12 -6.34 -1.64
C PHE A 124 -29.40 -7.19 -1.77
N ASP A 125 -29.73 -7.67 -2.97
CA ASP A 125 -30.93 -8.46 -3.23
C ASP A 125 -30.71 -9.97 -2.98
N ALA A 126 -31.48 -10.53 -2.05
CA ALA A 126 -31.22 -11.80 -1.35
C ALA A 126 -31.77 -13.04 -2.09
N THR A 127 -31.78 -13.04 -3.42
CA THR A 127 -32.26 -14.18 -4.25
C THR A 127 -31.21 -15.30 -4.39
N ALA A 128 -30.30 -15.43 -3.42
CA ALA A 128 -29.25 -16.45 -3.35
C ALA A 128 -29.01 -16.81 -1.87
N ALA A 129 -28.67 -18.07 -1.58
CA ALA A 129 -28.45 -18.53 -0.21
C ALA A 129 -27.08 -18.10 0.36
N ASP A 130 -26.14 -17.73 -0.50
CA ASP A 130 -24.92 -17.00 -0.14
C ASP A 130 -25.12 -15.51 -0.44
N ASP A 131 -24.65 -14.60 0.42
CA ASP A 131 -24.71 -13.14 0.25
C ASP A 131 -23.78 -12.62 -0.87
N GLN A 132 -24.02 -13.08 -2.10
CA GLN A 132 -23.23 -12.78 -3.27
C GLN A 132 -24.04 -12.04 -4.33
N ALA A 133 -23.43 -10.98 -4.87
CA ALA A 133 -23.84 -10.42 -6.15
C ALA A 133 -23.57 -11.44 -7.28
N THR A 134 -24.51 -12.35 -7.52
CA THR A 134 -24.37 -13.44 -8.50
C THR A 134 -24.35 -12.92 -9.95
N SER A 135 -25.12 -11.87 -10.25
CA SER A 135 -25.11 -11.21 -11.57
C SER A 135 -23.98 -10.18 -11.68
N GLU A 136 -23.41 -10.05 -12.90
CA GLU A 136 -22.40 -9.03 -13.20
C GLU A 136 -22.92 -7.59 -13.02
N LYS A 137 -24.24 -7.36 -13.20
CA LYS A 137 -24.86 -6.05 -12.94
C LYS A 137 -24.85 -5.71 -11.43
N ARG A 138 -25.17 -6.67 -10.56
CA ARG A 138 -25.08 -6.49 -9.09
C ARG A 138 -23.63 -6.26 -8.64
N LYS A 139 -22.65 -6.97 -9.23
CA LYS A 139 -21.22 -6.78 -8.92
C LYS A 139 -20.73 -5.38 -9.29
N ARG A 140 -21.13 -4.87 -10.45
CA ARG A 140 -20.82 -3.50 -10.90
C ARG A 140 -21.44 -2.46 -9.96
N ALA A 141 -22.74 -2.56 -9.67
CA ALA A 141 -23.41 -1.66 -8.73
C ALA A 141 -22.77 -1.67 -7.33
N LEU A 142 -22.32 -2.84 -6.83
CA LEU A 142 -21.56 -2.93 -5.59
C LEU A 142 -20.19 -2.23 -5.69
N GLY A 143 -19.48 -2.39 -6.82
CA GLY A 143 -18.20 -1.71 -7.08
C GLY A 143 -18.34 -0.19 -7.21
N ASP A 144 -19.43 0.30 -7.81
CA ASP A 144 -19.77 1.73 -7.92
C ASP A 144 -19.93 2.34 -6.52
N ILE A 145 -20.84 1.79 -5.70
CA ILE A 145 -21.11 2.34 -4.36
C ILE A 145 -19.91 2.22 -3.41
N LEU A 146 -19.09 1.18 -3.55
CA LEU A 146 -17.84 1.04 -2.80
C LEU A 146 -16.83 2.11 -3.20
N SER A 147 -16.69 2.42 -4.50
CA SER A 147 -15.78 3.46 -4.99
C SER A 147 -16.20 4.85 -4.49
N ILE A 148 -17.49 5.14 -4.53
CA ILE A 148 -18.07 6.42 -4.06
C ILE A 148 -17.85 6.57 -2.54
N ALA A 149 -18.09 5.51 -1.76
CA ALA A 149 -17.80 5.51 -0.33
C ALA A 149 -16.31 5.64 -0.04
N GLU A 150 -15.44 4.98 -0.82
CA GLU A 150 -13.99 5.09 -0.68
C GLU A 150 -13.49 6.52 -0.93
N LEU A 151 -13.96 7.21 -1.98
CA LEU A 151 -13.58 8.60 -2.23
C LEU A 151 -13.97 9.53 -1.07
N VAL A 152 -15.17 9.37 -0.49
CA VAL A 152 -15.55 10.10 0.74
C VAL A 152 -14.62 9.73 1.91
N PHE A 153 -14.25 8.45 2.03
CA PHE A 153 -13.23 7.95 2.97
C PHE A 153 -11.77 8.22 2.57
N GLN A 154 -11.49 9.01 1.53
CA GLN A 154 -10.17 9.57 1.23
C GLN A 154 -10.16 11.09 1.47
N TYR A 155 -11.15 11.82 0.95
CA TYR A 155 -11.22 13.28 1.03
C TYR A 155 -11.73 13.81 2.37
N GLN A 156 -12.50 13.05 3.15
CA GLN A 156 -13.09 13.50 4.42
C GLN A 156 -12.59 12.70 5.64
N GLN A 157 -12.57 13.35 6.80
CA GLN A 157 -12.27 12.72 8.09
C GLN A 157 -13.56 12.11 8.65
N ARG A 158 -13.84 10.85 8.28
CA ARG A 158 -15.11 10.15 8.54
C ARG A 158 -14.90 8.84 9.30
N ALA A 159 -15.78 8.57 10.25
CA ALA A 159 -15.94 7.28 10.94
C ALA A 159 -16.93 6.36 10.23
N CYS A 160 -18.04 6.92 9.74
CA CYS A 160 -19.00 6.25 8.87
C CYS A 160 -19.44 7.19 7.75
N HIS A 161 -20.03 6.61 6.69
CA HIS A 161 -20.66 7.37 5.61
C HIS A 161 -22.07 6.83 5.34
N PHE A 162 -22.98 7.70 4.90
CA PHE A 162 -24.36 7.35 4.54
C PHE A 162 -24.62 7.64 3.06
N MET A 163 -25.35 6.72 2.43
CA MET A 163 -25.72 6.78 1.02
C MET A 163 -27.19 6.39 0.84
N ILE A 164 -27.83 6.93 -0.19
CA ILE A 164 -29.13 6.48 -0.66
C ILE A 164 -28.93 5.84 -2.04
N LEU A 165 -29.37 4.61 -2.21
CA LEU A 165 -29.37 3.92 -3.49
C LEU A 165 -30.81 3.87 -3.99
N PHE A 166 -31.11 4.59 -5.07
CA PHE A 166 -32.38 4.50 -5.79
C PHE A 166 -32.32 3.38 -6.84
N LEU A 167 -33.43 2.66 -6.97
CA LEU A 167 -33.56 1.36 -7.62
C LEU A 167 -34.90 1.32 -8.37
N GLY A 168 -34.99 1.99 -9.52
CA GLY A 168 -36.26 2.26 -10.20
C GLY A 168 -37.21 3.06 -9.30
N ASP A 169 -38.33 2.46 -8.89
CA ASP A 169 -39.30 3.03 -7.93
C ASP A 169 -38.99 2.69 -6.45
N PHE A 170 -37.89 1.98 -6.20
CA PHE A 170 -37.47 1.55 -4.87
C PHE A 170 -36.22 2.30 -4.39
N ALA A 171 -35.96 2.23 -3.08
CA ALA A 171 -34.75 2.76 -2.47
C ALA A 171 -34.21 1.82 -1.38
N ARG A 172 -32.92 1.97 -1.11
CA ARG A 172 -32.25 1.51 0.11
C ARG A 172 -31.46 2.65 0.73
N ILE A 173 -31.40 2.69 2.06
CA ILE A 173 -30.44 3.52 2.78
C ILE A 173 -29.26 2.60 3.14
N VAL A 174 -28.05 3.06 2.89
CA VAL A 174 -26.81 2.32 3.11
C VAL A 174 -25.91 3.10 4.06
N ARG A 175 -25.33 2.41 5.05
CA ARG A 175 -24.32 2.94 5.97
C ARG A 175 -23.04 2.13 5.81
N PHE A 176 -21.93 2.81 5.55
CA PHE A 176 -20.60 2.22 5.46
C PHE A 176 -19.83 2.52 6.75
N ASP A 177 -19.46 1.48 7.50
CA ASP A 177 -18.56 1.54 8.65
C ASP A 177 -17.23 0.85 8.31
N ARG A 178 -16.17 1.16 9.06
CA ARG A 178 -14.84 0.56 8.82
C ARG A 178 -14.80 -0.96 9.03
N SER A 179 -15.76 -1.60 9.69
CA SER A 179 -15.80 -3.07 9.80
C SER A 179 -16.85 -3.78 8.93
N ILE A 180 -17.89 -3.08 8.45
CA ILE A 180 -19.11 -3.67 7.86
C ILE A 180 -19.91 -2.62 7.07
N ILE A 181 -20.74 -3.08 6.13
CA ILE A 181 -21.74 -2.28 5.43
C ILE A 181 -23.14 -2.71 5.89
N PHE A 182 -24.01 -1.75 6.21
CA PHE A 182 -25.42 -2.01 6.50
C PHE A 182 -26.29 -1.44 5.40
N ALA A 183 -27.30 -2.18 4.97
CA ALA A 183 -28.33 -1.71 4.05
C ALA A 183 -29.72 -1.94 4.66
N THR A 184 -30.67 -1.05 4.39
CA THR A 184 -32.08 -1.33 4.68
C THR A 184 -32.59 -2.41 3.74
N THR A 185 -33.62 -3.16 4.18
CA THR A 185 -34.58 -3.81 3.29
C THR A 185 -35.06 -2.81 2.23
N LYS A 186 -35.18 -3.27 0.99
CA LYS A 186 -35.66 -2.47 -0.16
C LYS A 186 -37.10 -2.00 0.11
N PHE A 187 -37.37 -0.70 -0.09
CA PHE A 187 -38.68 -0.09 0.15
C PHE A 187 -39.09 0.80 -1.02
N ASN A 188 -40.38 0.94 -1.29
CA ASN A 188 -40.85 1.75 -2.42
C ASN A 188 -40.94 3.23 -2.01
N TYR A 189 -40.13 4.12 -2.59
CA TYR A 189 -40.05 5.51 -2.09
C TYR A 189 -41.24 6.39 -2.49
N LYS A 190 -42.11 5.92 -3.40
CA LYS A 190 -43.29 6.63 -3.90
C LYS A 190 -44.54 6.35 -3.08
N THR A 191 -44.67 5.12 -2.57
CA THR A 191 -45.79 4.67 -1.73
C THR A 191 -45.44 4.65 -0.24
N GLU A 192 -44.16 4.46 0.10
CA GLU A 192 -43.65 4.46 1.48
C GLU A 192 -42.80 5.70 1.79
N THR A 193 -43.11 6.85 1.16
CA THR A 193 -42.38 8.14 1.21
C THR A 193 -41.83 8.51 2.59
N LYS A 194 -42.59 8.19 3.64
CA LYS A 194 -42.25 8.41 5.06
C LYS A 194 -40.91 7.77 5.47
N LYS A 195 -40.57 6.59 4.95
CA LYS A 195 -39.31 5.88 5.29
C LYS A 195 -38.08 6.70 4.91
N LEU A 196 -38.09 7.30 3.72
CA LEU A 196 -37.03 8.18 3.25
C LEU A 196 -37.09 9.56 3.92
N ALA A 197 -38.30 10.10 4.10
CA ALA A 197 -38.48 11.41 4.74
C ALA A 197 -38.00 11.45 6.19
N GLU A 198 -38.26 10.40 6.97
CA GLU A 198 -37.78 10.27 8.35
C GLU A 198 -36.26 10.17 8.42
N PHE A 199 -35.63 9.41 7.51
CA PHE A 199 -34.17 9.34 7.43
C PHE A 199 -33.54 10.70 7.17
N LEU A 200 -34.00 11.39 6.13
CA LEU A 200 -33.50 12.71 5.74
C LEU A 200 -33.70 13.77 6.84
N TRP A 201 -34.85 13.72 7.52
CA TRP A 201 -35.14 14.58 8.67
C TRP A 201 -34.20 14.31 9.86
N ARG A 202 -34.08 13.05 10.31
CA ARG A 202 -33.20 12.69 11.43
C ARG A 202 -31.72 12.98 11.11
N TYR A 203 -31.27 12.71 9.88
CA TYR A 203 -29.89 12.95 9.44
C TYR A 203 -29.52 14.44 9.41
N SER A 204 -30.39 15.29 8.85
CA SER A 204 -30.14 16.75 8.77
C SER A 204 -30.10 17.41 10.16
N HIS A 205 -30.90 16.92 11.12
CA HIS A 205 -30.94 17.42 12.50
C HIS A 205 -29.88 16.82 13.43
N SER A 206 -29.23 15.71 13.04
CA SER A 206 -28.15 15.06 13.81
C SER A 206 -26.95 15.98 14.07
N SER A 207 -26.11 15.63 15.05
CA SER A 207 -24.77 16.24 15.17
C SER A 207 -23.84 15.80 14.01
N PRO A 208 -22.73 16.52 13.75
CA PRO A 208 -21.73 16.09 12.76
C PRO A 208 -21.14 14.71 13.08
N ALA A 209 -20.93 14.38 14.36
CA ALA A 209 -20.43 13.08 14.80
C ALA A 209 -21.40 11.94 14.44
N GLN A 210 -22.70 12.13 14.69
CA GLN A 210 -23.75 11.17 14.32
C GLN A 210 -23.95 11.04 12.80
N ARG A 211 -23.60 12.08 12.00
CA ARG A 211 -23.46 11.97 10.54
C ARG A 211 -22.18 11.26 10.09
N GLY A 212 -21.30 10.90 11.01
CA GLY A 212 -20.06 10.19 10.76
C GLY A 212 -18.81 11.05 10.58
N HIS A 213 -18.85 12.37 10.82
CA HIS A 213 -17.63 13.20 10.81
C HIS A 213 -16.82 12.99 12.09
N ASP A 214 -15.49 12.92 11.98
CA ASP A 214 -14.60 12.84 13.14
C ASP A 214 -14.59 14.18 13.92
N PRO A 215 -15.07 14.24 15.18
CA PRO A 215 -15.10 15.47 15.96
C PRO A 215 -13.70 15.95 16.40
N THR A 216 -12.66 15.13 16.22
CA THR A 216 -11.26 15.46 16.52
C THR A 216 -10.49 15.99 15.30
N ALA A 217 -11.17 16.16 14.16
CA ALA A 217 -10.62 16.73 12.94
C ALA A 217 -11.34 18.04 12.56
N THR A 218 -10.57 19.12 12.37
CA THR A 218 -11.09 20.42 11.92
C THR A 218 -10.56 20.73 10.52
N ARG A 219 -11.44 21.11 9.59
CA ARG A 219 -11.07 21.53 8.24
C ARG A 219 -10.23 22.82 8.30
N VAL A 220 -9.15 22.89 7.52
CA VAL A 220 -8.36 24.12 7.31
C VAL A 220 -8.85 24.75 6.01
N GLU A 221 -9.57 25.86 6.08
CA GLU A 221 -10.14 26.50 4.88
C GLU A 221 -9.12 27.40 4.18
N ARG A 222 -9.28 27.55 2.85
CA ARG A 222 -8.32 28.29 2.02
C ARG A 222 -8.30 29.77 2.43
N GLY A 223 -7.12 30.28 2.77
CA GLY A 223 -6.97 31.65 3.24
C GLY A 223 -7.23 31.88 4.73
N ASP A 224 -7.37 30.82 5.55
CA ASP A 224 -7.37 30.94 7.01
C ASP A 224 -5.99 31.22 7.61
N LYS A 225 -5.94 31.55 8.91
CA LYS A 225 -4.68 31.65 9.67
C LYS A 225 -3.85 30.36 9.59
N LEU A 226 -4.49 29.20 9.71
CA LEU A 226 -3.81 27.90 9.67
C LEU A 226 -3.32 27.57 8.25
N TRP A 227 -4.11 27.88 7.21
CA TRP A 227 -3.69 27.75 5.81
C TRP A 227 -2.46 28.61 5.50
N ARG A 228 -2.46 29.89 5.89
CA ARG A 228 -1.28 30.78 5.75
C ARG A 228 -0.07 30.24 6.52
N THR A 229 -0.30 29.61 7.68
CA THR A 229 0.76 29.01 8.51
C THR A 229 1.43 27.81 7.82
N MET A 230 0.67 26.99 7.09
CA MET A 230 1.21 25.90 6.28
C MET A 230 1.96 26.41 5.04
N MET A 231 1.38 27.38 4.31
CA MET A 231 2.02 27.97 3.13
C MET A 231 3.32 28.73 3.48
N ALA A 232 3.39 29.37 4.65
CA ALA A 232 4.61 29.99 5.18
C ALA A 232 5.68 28.97 5.66
N LYS A 233 5.42 27.67 5.56
CA LYS A 233 6.37 26.58 5.78
C LYS A 233 6.76 25.84 4.50
N LYS A 234 6.35 26.34 3.32
CA LYS A 234 6.80 25.82 2.01
C LYS A 234 8.26 26.18 1.75
N GLY A 235 9.02 25.29 1.11
CA GLY A 235 10.45 25.47 0.85
C GLY A 235 10.78 26.58 -0.15
N THR A 236 11.95 27.21 0.01
CA THR A 236 12.54 28.09 -1.01
C THR A 236 13.13 27.27 -2.15
N LYS A 237 12.82 27.64 -3.40
CA LYS A 237 13.21 26.88 -4.60
C LYS A 237 14.72 26.88 -4.89
N ASP A 238 15.47 27.77 -4.27
CA ASP A 238 16.87 28.06 -4.57
C ASP A 238 17.88 27.13 -3.86
N GLY A 239 17.38 26.16 -3.08
CA GLY A 239 18.20 25.13 -2.43
C GLY A 239 18.69 24.07 -3.42
N VAL A 240 20.00 23.89 -3.52
CA VAL A 240 20.61 22.81 -4.32
C VAL A 240 20.25 21.46 -3.70
N ASN A 241 19.29 20.77 -4.33
CA ASN A 241 18.67 19.51 -3.90
C ASN A 241 17.92 19.62 -2.55
N PRO A 242 16.58 19.84 -2.56
CA PRO A 242 15.81 20.07 -1.34
C PRO A 242 15.78 18.85 -0.42
N ASP A 243 15.66 19.08 0.90
CA ASP A 243 15.48 18.02 1.87
C ASP A 243 14.22 17.19 1.57
N TYR A 244 14.31 15.87 1.72
CA TYR A 244 13.22 14.94 1.41
C TYR A 244 11.95 15.25 2.21
N VAL A 245 12.07 15.61 3.50
CA VAL A 245 10.93 15.88 4.37
C VAL A 245 10.29 17.23 4.01
N GLN A 246 11.10 18.24 3.67
CA GLN A 246 10.59 19.50 3.13
C GLN A 246 9.87 19.29 1.79
N LYS A 247 10.45 18.51 0.86
CA LYS A 247 9.80 18.20 -0.42
C LYS A 247 8.47 17.47 -0.19
N LEU A 248 8.44 16.45 0.66
CA LEU A 248 7.23 15.68 0.95
C LEU A 248 6.15 16.52 1.67
N PHE A 249 6.54 17.55 2.44
CA PHE A 249 5.61 18.56 2.93
C PHE A 249 5.12 19.50 1.81
N ASP A 250 6.01 20.01 0.95
CA ASP A 250 5.68 20.92 -0.15
C ASP A 250 4.74 20.27 -1.18
N ASP A 251 4.95 18.98 -1.47
CA ASP A 251 4.11 18.10 -2.28
C ASP A 251 2.75 17.83 -1.60
N SER A 252 2.67 17.88 -0.26
CA SER A 252 1.41 17.77 0.49
C SER A 252 0.55 19.04 0.44
N LEU A 253 1.13 20.19 0.08
CA LEU A 253 0.44 21.48 -0.06
C LEU A 253 -0.27 21.60 -1.43
N ASP A 254 -0.98 20.55 -1.82
CA ASP A 254 -1.90 20.52 -2.95
C ASP A 254 -3.16 21.31 -2.59
N GLU A 255 -3.38 22.46 -3.23
CA GLU A 255 -4.53 23.34 -2.97
C GLU A 255 -5.87 22.78 -3.50
N ALA A 256 -5.85 21.73 -4.33
CA ALA A 256 -7.05 20.99 -4.70
C ALA A 256 -7.45 19.95 -3.64
N TRP A 257 -6.57 19.64 -2.68
CA TRP A 257 -6.83 18.66 -1.63
C TRP A 257 -7.32 19.30 -0.32
N PRO A 258 -8.27 18.70 0.42
CA PRO A 258 -8.71 19.20 1.72
C PRO A 258 -7.64 19.04 2.82
N TRP A 259 -7.20 20.16 3.41
CA TRP A 259 -6.24 20.19 4.52
C TRP A 259 -6.95 20.15 5.88
N TRP A 260 -6.28 19.62 6.92
CA TRP A 260 -6.89 19.36 8.22
C TRP A 260 -5.99 19.75 9.40
N GLN A 261 -6.61 20.21 10.48
CA GLN A 261 -6.04 20.18 11.82
C GLN A 261 -6.56 18.91 12.53
N LEU A 262 -5.66 17.98 12.85
CA LEU A 262 -5.97 16.75 13.55
C LEU A 262 -5.55 16.83 15.02
N GLU A 263 -6.41 16.37 15.92
CA GLU A 263 -6.06 16.15 17.32
C GLU A 263 -5.63 14.70 17.55
N VAL A 264 -4.54 14.54 18.30
CA VAL A 264 -3.98 13.26 18.75
C VAL A 264 -4.01 13.24 20.27
N GLN A 265 -4.67 12.23 20.86
CA GLN A 265 -4.64 12.03 22.30
C GLN A 265 -3.21 11.67 22.76
N ILE A 266 -2.83 12.09 23.97
CA ILE A 266 -1.63 11.58 24.64
C ILE A 266 -2.07 10.49 25.63
N ALA A 267 -1.88 9.23 25.26
CA ALA A 267 -2.01 8.11 26.18
C ALA A 267 -1.02 8.29 27.36
N PRO A 268 -1.44 8.03 28.62
CA PRO A 268 -0.52 7.99 29.75
C PRO A 268 0.38 6.75 29.63
N PRO A 269 1.66 6.82 30.08
CA PRO A 269 2.56 5.67 30.02
C PRO A 269 1.98 4.41 30.70
N PRO A 270 2.19 3.20 30.14
CA PRO A 270 1.72 1.95 30.72
C PRO A 270 1.99 1.83 32.22
N GLY A 271 0.94 1.47 32.97
CA GLY A 271 0.98 1.33 34.43
C GLY A 271 0.69 2.61 35.24
N LYS A 272 0.58 3.80 34.63
CA LYS A 272 0.25 5.05 35.35
C LYS A 272 -1.20 5.49 35.14
N ARG A 273 -2.11 5.01 36.00
CA ARG A 273 -3.51 5.49 36.05
C ARG A 273 -3.61 6.87 36.72
N THR A 274 -3.45 7.95 35.95
CA THR A 274 -3.80 9.31 36.40
C THR A 274 -5.21 9.68 35.91
N PRO A 275 -6.22 9.81 36.79
CA PRO A 275 -7.52 10.35 36.38
C PRO A 275 -7.41 11.85 36.08
N ARG A 276 -8.20 12.34 35.11
CA ARG A 276 -8.45 13.77 34.80
C ARG A 276 -7.30 14.62 34.19
N MET A 277 -6.53 14.10 33.23
CA MET A 277 -6.00 14.95 32.14
C MET A 277 -5.80 14.13 30.85
N SER A 278 -6.83 14.02 30.01
CA SER A 278 -6.59 13.71 28.60
C SER A 278 -6.01 14.96 27.96
N ARG A 279 -4.76 14.90 27.51
CA ARG A 279 -4.09 16.02 26.81
C ARG A 279 -4.06 15.67 25.33
N THR A 280 -4.69 16.49 24.49
CA THR A 280 -4.51 16.39 23.05
C THR A 280 -3.30 17.21 22.59
N ARG A 281 -2.77 16.84 21.43
CA ARG A 281 -1.83 17.67 20.65
C ARG A 281 -2.41 17.87 19.26
N LYS A 282 -2.25 19.08 18.73
CA LYS A 282 -2.78 19.46 17.41
C LYS A 282 -1.68 19.48 16.36
N PHE A 283 -2.00 18.97 15.17
CA PHE A 283 -1.10 18.87 14.03
C PHE A 283 -1.83 19.38 12.78
N LEU A 284 -1.13 20.10 11.90
CA LEU A 284 -1.66 20.49 10.59
C LEU A 284 -1.14 19.50 9.54
N VAL A 285 -2.03 19.02 8.67
CA VAL A 285 -1.72 18.08 7.60
C VAL A 285 -2.36 18.53 6.28
N GLY A 286 -1.60 18.38 5.19
CA GLY A 286 -2.10 18.58 3.82
C GLY A 286 -2.63 17.27 3.22
N LYS A 287 -2.33 17.05 1.95
CA LYS A 287 -2.56 15.78 1.25
C LYS A 287 -1.75 14.64 1.90
N PRO A 288 -2.35 13.48 2.22
CA PRO A 288 -1.61 12.33 2.70
C PRO A 288 -0.71 11.80 1.58
N HIS A 289 0.54 11.44 1.92
CA HIS A 289 1.46 10.79 0.98
C HIS A 289 1.22 9.27 0.89
N PHE A 290 0.46 8.71 1.84
CA PHE A 290 0.03 7.33 1.84
C PHE A 290 -1.47 7.23 2.17
N LEU A 291 -2.21 6.47 1.37
CA LEU A 291 -3.60 6.10 1.59
C LEU A 291 -3.73 4.59 1.38
N ALA A 292 -4.26 3.87 2.37
CA ALA A 292 -4.75 2.52 2.15
C ALA A 292 -6.08 2.58 1.38
N SER A 293 -6.22 1.74 0.36
CA SER A 293 -7.46 1.59 -0.40
C SER A 293 -8.51 0.76 0.33
N GLY A 294 -9.75 0.85 -0.15
CA GLY A 294 -10.90 0.11 0.36
C GLY A 294 -11.70 0.83 1.44
N VAL A 295 -12.98 0.47 1.50
CA VAL A 295 -13.96 1.01 2.45
C VAL A 295 -13.79 0.40 3.85
N THR A 296 -13.71 -0.93 3.93
CA THR A 296 -13.60 -1.69 5.18
C THR A 296 -12.15 -2.07 5.50
N GLY A 297 -11.89 -2.33 6.78
CA GLY A 297 -10.55 -2.56 7.33
C GLY A 297 -9.96 -1.28 7.92
N ARG A 298 -8.64 -1.17 7.86
CA ARG A 298 -7.87 -0.22 8.66
C ARG A 298 -7.90 1.23 8.14
N GLY A 299 -8.16 1.41 6.84
CA GLY A 299 -8.36 2.72 6.20
C GLY A 299 -7.22 3.73 6.41
N THR A 300 -5.99 3.25 6.64
CA THR A 300 -4.93 4.05 7.25
C THR A 300 -4.37 5.12 6.31
N ARG A 301 -3.98 6.26 6.88
CA ARG A 301 -3.46 7.43 6.17
C ARG A 301 -2.13 7.87 6.78
N GLY A 302 -1.15 8.14 5.92
CA GLY A 302 0.17 8.65 6.29
C GLY A 302 0.31 10.11 5.88
N TYR A 303 0.68 10.96 6.83
CA TYR A 303 0.86 12.40 6.62
C TYR A 303 2.25 12.86 7.07
N VAL A 304 2.88 13.76 6.31
CA VAL A 304 3.88 14.69 6.86
C VAL A 304 3.12 15.82 7.56
N ALA A 305 3.34 15.95 8.86
CA ALA A 305 2.54 16.79 9.73
C ALA A 305 3.38 17.92 10.35
N LEU A 306 2.80 19.11 10.41
CA LEU A 306 3.37 20.30 11.06
C LEU A 306 2.83 20.38 12.50
N PRO A 307 3.66 20.15 13.55
CA PRO A 307 3.19 20.16 14.93
C PRO A 307 2.87 21.57 15.40
N LEU A 308 1.80 21.74 16.19
CA LEU A 308 1.53 22.98 16.89
C LEU A 308 2.04 22.96 18.35
N ASP A 309 2.32 24.14 18.90
CA ASP A 309 2.47 24.35 20.35
C ASP A 309 1.12 24.66 21.01
N ASN A 310 1.11 24.81 22.35
CA ASN A 310 -0.11 25.06 23.13
C ASN A 310 -0.75 26.43 22.83
N SER A 311 -0.05 27.33 22.12
CA SER A 311 -0.56 28.62 21.64
C SER A 311 -1.01 28.59 20.17
N GLY A 312 -0.99 27.41 19.54
CA GLY A 312 -1.36 27.23 18.13
C GLY A 312 -0.31 27.72 17.14
N ARG A 313 0.95 27.92 17.55
CA ARG A 313 2.06 28.29 16.66
C ARG A 313 2.74 27.03 16.10
N PRO A 314 3.23 27.05 14.85
CA PRO A 314 3.93 25.91 14.27
C PRO A 314 5.30 25.70 14.93
N ARG A 315 5.70 24.43 15.05
CA ARG A 315 7.09 24.06 15.31
C ARG A 315 7.89 24.02 14.00
N GLU A 316 9.21 23.91 14.11
CA GLU A 316 10.10 23.91 12.94
C GLU A 316 10.23 22.53 12.29
N ARG A 317 10.36 21.47 13.09
CA ARG A 317 10.53 20.10 12.60
C ARG A 317 9.19 19.43 12.33
N PHE A 318 9.00 18.99 11.08
CA PHE A 318 7.91 18.09 10.67
C PHE A 318 8.02 16.72 11.35
N VAL A 319 6.90 16.02 11.43
CA VAL A 319 6.77 14.67 12.01
C VAL A 319 5.90 13.79 11.13
N TYR A 320 6.00 12.47 11.27
CA TYR A 320 5.06 11.56 10.61
C TYR A 320 3.83 11.37 11.48
N LEU A 321 2.63 11.46 10.90
CA LEU A 321 1.36 11.14 11.56
C LEU A 321 0.68 9.98 10.81
N LYS A 322 0.42 8.88 11.53
CA LYS A 322 -0.36 7.72 11.12
C LYS A 322 -1.76 7.83 11.73
N ASP A 323 -2.77 7.85 10.87
CA ASP A 323 -4.20 7.89 11.20
C ASP A 323 -4.79 6.54 10.76
N ALA A 324 -5.36 5.75 11.68
CA ALA A 324 -5.70 4.35 11.40
C ALA A 324 -6.83 3.80 12.27
N TRP A 325 -7.61 2.87 11.72
CA TRP A 325 -8.55 2.05 12.47
C TRP A 325 -7.86 0.75 12.87
N ARG A 326 -7.31 0.72 14.09
CA ARG A 326 -6.65 -0.48 14.62
C ARG A 326 -7.69 -1.53 15.00
N VAL A 327 -7.31 -2.80 14.96
CA VAL A 327 -8.09 -3.86 15.62
C VAL A 327 -8.02 -3.64 17.13
N ASP A 328 -9.14 -3.83 17.82
CA ASP A 328 -9.25 -3.70 19.28
C ASP A 328 -9.73 -5.02 19.89
N ASP A 329 -8.77 -5.91 20.14
CA ASP A 329 -9.00 -7.26 20.68
C ASP A 329 -7.97 -7.62 21.75
N LYS A 330 -8.28 -8.62 22.57
CA LYS A 330 -7.45 -9.08 23.68
C LYS A 330 -6.10 -9.59 23.18
N GLY A 331 -5.01 -9.04 23.71
CA GLY A 331 -3.64 -9.40 23.33
C GLY A 331 -3.03 -8.54 22.23
N VAL A 332 -3.80 -7.68 21.55
CA VAL A 332 -3.26 -6.68 20.61
C VAL A 332 -2.74 -5.47 21.39
N GLU A 333 -1.42 -5.31 21.47
CA GLU A 333 -0.81 -4.09 22.02
C GLU A 333 -0.89 -2.94 21.01
N LYS A 334 -0.95 -1.69 21.51
CA LYS A 334 -0.92 -0.51 20.64
C LYS A 334 0.50 -0.27 20.15
N GLU A 335 0.64 0.06 18.87
CA GLU A 335 1.94 0.38 18.24
C GLU A 335 2.75 1.39 19.06
N GLY A 336 2.11 2.45 19.60
CA GLY A 336 2.79 3.44 20.42
C GLY A 336 3.19 2.95 21.82
N ASP A 337 2.50 1.97 22.41
CA ASP A 337 2.93 1.34 23.66
C ASP A 337 4.17 0.46 23.43
N ILE A 338 4.25 -0.17 22.25
CA ILE A 338 5.44 -0.91 21.79
C ILE A 338 6.61 0.05 21.55
N LEU A 339 6.41 1.13 20.77
CA LEU A 339 7.42 2.15 20.52
C LEU A 339 7.88 2.83 21.83
N TYR A 340 6.97 3.10 22.78
CA TYR A 340 7.32 3.62 24.11
C TYR A 340 8.29 2.69 24.84
N LYS A 341 8.03 1.38 24.83
CA LYS A 341 8.90 0.36 25.45
C LYS A 341 10.27 0.31 24.76
N LEU A 342 10.29 0.30 23.42
CA LEU A 342 11.52 0.29 22.61
C LEU A 342 12.37 1.56 22.83
N ASN A 343 11.76 2.75 22.77
CA ASN A 343 12.46 4.02 23.00
C ASN A 343 12.96 4.15 24.44
N LYS A 344 12.18 3.70 25.44
CA LYS A 344 12.61 3.66 26.85
C LYS A 344 13.82 2.74 27.05
N ALA A 345 13.88 1.62 26.34
CA ALA A 345 15.04 0.73 26.30
C ALA A 345 16.21 1.25 25.46
N LYS A 346 16.06 2.41 24.79
CA LYS A 346 17.02 3.01 23.85
C LYS A 346 17.37 2.09 22.69
N ALA A 347 16.38 1.37 22.16
CA ALA A 347 16.52 0.69 20.88
C ALA A 347 16.84 1.72 19.78
N GLU A 348 17.88 1.45 18.99
CA GLU A 348 18.23 2.24 17.81
C GLU A 348 17.49 1.71 16.58
N PHE A 349 17.41 2.53 15.52
CA PHE A 349 16.79 2.18 14.24
C PHE A 349 15.30 1.78 14.29
N VAL A 350 14.59 2.30 15.31
CA VAL A 350 13.12 2.27 15.43
C VAL A 350 12.55 3.70 15.54
N PRO A 351 11.30 3.96 15.13
CA PRO A 351 10.67 5.27 15.27
C PRO A 351 10.69 5.80 16.70
N THR A 352 10.90 7.10 16.87
CA THR A 352 10.82 7.81 18.15
C THR A 352 9.42 8.35 18.35
N LEU A 353 8.71 7.83 19.35
CA LEU A 353 7.34 8.19 19.69
C LEU A 353 7.22 9.66 20.13
N VAL A 354 6.29 10.39 19.51
CA VAL A 354 6.00 11.81 19.80
C VAL A 354 4.70 11.94 20.61
N CYS A 355 3.66 11.19 20.24
CA CYS A 355 2.44 10.94 21.01
C CYS A 355 1.55 9.92 20.28
N HIS A 356 0.66 9.24 20.98
CA HIS A 356 -0.34 8.34 20.40
C HIS A 356 -1.54 8.16 21.32
N GLY A 357 -2.66 7.71 20.76
CA GLY A 357 -3.82 7.31 21.55
C GLY A 357 -5.03 6.91 20.69
N ASP A 358 -5.94 6.18 21.33
CA ASP A 358 -7.28 5.92 20.78
C ASP A 358 -8.10 7.23 20.82
N LEU A 359 -8.90 7.47 19.79
CA LEU A 359 -9.80 8.62 19.75
C LEU A 359 -11.08 8.34 20.54
N SER A 360 -11.63 9.37 21.19
CA SER A 360 -12.73 9.24 22.15
C SER A 360 -14.07 9.64 21.54
N GLY A 361 -15.09 8.81 21.76
CA GLY A 361 -16.46 9.01 21.28
C GLY A 361 -17.07 7.67 20.85
N PRO A 362 -18.40 7.46 20.97
CA PRO A 362 -19.02 6.20 20.55
C PRO A 362 -18.84 5.94 19.05
N GLU A 363 -18.77 6.99 18.23
CA GLU A 363 -18.54 6.88 16.79
C GLU A 363 -17.07 6.57 16.43
N GLN A 364 -16.14 6.60 17.40
CA GLN A 364 -14.72 6.29 17.16
C GLN A 364 -14.40 4.79 17.33
N THR A 365 -15.42 3.95 17.52
CA THR A 365 -15.33 2.48 17.64
C THR A 365 -16.34 1.84 16.70
N THR A 366 -16.01 0.70 16.09
CA THR A 366 -17.00 -0.19 15.48
C THR A 366 -16.94 -1.56 16.16
N ASP A 367 -18.03 -1.98 16.80
CA ASP A 367 -18.19 -3.33 17.34
C ASP A 367 -19.60 -3.84 17.03
N TRP A 368 -19.73 -4.54 15.91
CA TRP A 368 -21.00 -5.00 15.35
C TRP A 368 -21.18 -6.51 15.44
N ARG A 369 -20.37 -7.20 16.26
CA ARG A 369 -20.37 -8.66 16.38
C ARG A 369 -21.68 -9.22 16.94
N SER A 370 -22.27 -8.57 17.94
CA SER A 370 -23.59 -8.94 18.49
C SER A 370 -24.68 -8.86 17.43
N LEU A 371 -24.75 -7.73 16.70
CA LEU A 371 -25.72 -7.52 15.62
C LEU A 371 -25.50 -8.50 14.45
N TRP A 372 -24.24 -8.86 14.14
CA TRP A 372 -23.97 -9.93 13.18
C TRP A 372 -24.48 -11.28 13.67
N LYS A 373 -24.26 -11.63 14.95
CA LYS A 373 -24.75 -12.88 15.57
C LYS A 373 -26.27 -12.95 15.63
N GLU A 374 -26.95 -11.82 15.85
CA GLU A 374 -28.43 -11.70 15.79
C GLU A 374 -28.97 -12.05 14.39
N HIS A 375 -28.24 -11.67 13.33
CA HIS A 375 -28.58 -12.01 11.94
C HIS A 375 -28.06 -13.38 11.47
N HIS A 376 -27.06 -13.95 12.14
CA HIS A 376 -26.47 -15.27 11.84
C HIS A 376 -26.54 -16.19 13.08
N PRO A 377 -27.76 -16.50 13.60
CA PRO A 377 -27.92 -17.16 14.90
C PRO A 377 -27.36 -18.59 14.93
N THR A 378 -27.26 -19.25 13.78
CA THR A 378 -26.74 -20.63 13.61
C THR A 378 -25.23 -20.72 13.44
N ALA A 379 -24.55 -19.61 13.11
CA ALA A 379 -23.10 -19.60 12.95
C ALA A 379 -22.39 -19.57 14.31
N ASP A 380 -21.15 -20.07 14.42
CA ASP A 380 -20.34 -19.97 15.64
C ASP A 380 -19.89 -18.51 15.89
N GLU A 381 -19.45 -18.18 17.12
CA GLU A 381 -18.72 -16.92 17.34
C GLU A 381 -17.40 -16.87 16.56
N SER A 382 -16.73 -18.00 16.37
CA SER A 382 -15.49 -18.10 15.59
C SER A 382 -15.68 -17.89 14.09
N GLU A 383 -16.90 -18.02 13.58
CA GLU A 383 -17.23 -17.77 12.17
C GLU A 383 -17.50 -16.27 11.88
N CYS A 384 -17.56 -15.42 12.91
CA CYS A 384 -17.85 -14.00 12.74
C CYS A 384 -16.69 -13.25 12.05
N PRO A 385 -16.88 -12.73 10.82
CA PRO A 385 -15.80 -12.08 10.06
C PRO A 385 -15.55 -10.63 10.51
N LEU A 386 -16.25 -10.15 11.55
CA LEU A 386 -16.21 -8.77 12.01
C LEU A 386 -15.24 -8.60 13.17
N LYS A 387 -14.07 -8.03 12.90
CA LYS A 387 -13.17 -7.56 13.96
C LYS A 387 -13.65 -6.21 14.49
N ARG A 388 -13.61 -6.03 15.81
CA ARG A 388 -13.82 -4.72 16.44
C ARG A 388 -12.69 -3.78 16.01
N HIS A 389 -13.03 -2.57 15.57
CA HIS A 389 -12.05 -1.55 15.22
C HIS A 389 -12.17 -0.33 16.15
N GLN A 390 -11.03 0.29 16.45
CA GLN A 390 -10.91 1.52 17.24
C GLN A 390 -10.11 2.53 16.43
N HIS A 391 -10.65 3.75 16.27
CA HIS A 391 -9.93 4.83 15.60
C HIS A 391 -8.76 5.30 16.49
N TYR A 392 -7.57 5.41 15.91
CA TYR A 392 -6.31 5.54 16.61
C TYR A 392 -5.34 6.43 15.82
N ARG A 393 -4.59 7.28 16.53
CA ARG A 393 -3.54 8.11 15.93
C ARG A 393 -2.20 7.87 16.62
N LEU A 394 -1.15 7.83 15.80
CA LEU A 394 0.25 7.74 16.20
C LEU A 394 1.05 8.84 15.51
N VAL A 395 1.97 9.47 16.26
CA VAL A 395 2.94 10.44 15.73
C VAL A 395 4.35 10.02 16.12
N VAL A 396 5.26 10.03 15.14
CA VAL A 396 6.68 9.71 15.32
C VAL A 396 7.59 10.78 14.71
N GLN A 397 8.81 10.94 15.25
CA GLN A 397 9.71 12.05 14.95
C GLN A 397 10.44 11.91 13.59
N GLN A 398 10.50 10.69 13.08
CA GLN A 398 11.14 10.34 11.81
C GLN A 398 10.11 10.37 10.69
N VAL A 399 10.40 11.14 9.64
CA VAL A 399 9.84 10.94 8.31
C VAL A 399 10.95 10.29 7.48
N GLY A 400 10.65 9.16 6.84
CA GLY A 400 11.60 8.40 6.03
C GLY A 400 11.06 8.16 4.63
N LYS A 401 11.96 7.85 3.70
CA LYS A 401 11.64 7.44 2.33
C LYS A 401 11.59 5.91 2.20
N PRO A 402 10.91 5.33 1.19
CA PRO A 402 10.90 3.88 0.96
C PRO A 402 12.31 3.30 0.81
N LEU A 403 12.53 2.05 1.26
CA LEU A 403 13.83 1.38 1.11
C LEU A 403 14.28 1.22 -0.36
N THR A 404 13.35 1.19 -1.31
CA THR A 404 13.66 1.22 -2.76
C THR A 404 14.44 2.46 -3.19
N GLU A 405 14.40 3.56 -2.41
CA GLU A 405 15.21 4.75 -2.63
C GLU A 405 16.59 4.69 -1.94
N PHE A 406 17.17 3.51 -1.69
CA PHE A 406 18.57 3.37 -1.25
C PHE A 406 19.54 4.08 -2.21
N GLY A 407 20.72 4.46 -1.72
CA GLY A 407 21.71 5.21 -2.51
C GLY A 407 22.30 4.38 -3.65
N PRO A 408 23.29 4.92 -4.39
CA PRO A 408 23.72 4.34 -5.65
C PRO A 408 24.54 3.05 -5.46
N GLY A 409 25.13 2.82 -4.28
CA GLY A 409 25.83 1.59 -3.94
C GLY A 409 24.91 0.55 -3.28
N SER A 410 25.11 -0.73 -3.59
CA SER A 410 24.40 -1.83 -2.95
C SER A 410 24.82 -2.06 -1.48
N ASP A 411 25.92 -1.44 -1.04
CA ASP A 411 26.33 -1.38 0.36
C ASP A 411 25.38 -0.50 1.20
N ASP A 412 24.75 0.55 0.64
CA ASP A 412 23.68 1.31 1.31
C ASP A 412 22.51 0.40 1.71
N LEU A 413 22.12 -0.54 0.83
CA LEU A 413 21.07 -1.52 1.09
C LEU A 413 21.48 -2.48 2.22
N ILE A 414 22.71 -2.99 2.19
CA ILE A 414 23.24 -3.88 3.24
C ILE A 414 23.41 -3.15 4.58
N PHE A 415 23.80 -1.88 4.58
CA PHE A 415 23.85 -1.03 5.76
C PHE A 415 22.45 -0.82 6.37
N ALA A 416 21.44 -0.58 5.54
CA ALA A 416 20.04 -0.49 5.98
C ALA A 416 19.53 -1.82 6.58
N ILE A 417 19.84 -2.98 5.96
CA ILE A 417 19.54 -4.30 6.53
C ILE A 417 20.27 -4.53 7.87
N GLY A 418 21.52 -4.07 8.01
CA GLY A 418 22.25 -4.08 9.28
C GLY A 418 21.57 -3.25 10.37
N CYS A 419 21.02 -2.09 10.02
CA CYS A 419 20.23 -1.25 10.94
C CYS A 419 18.96 -1.99 11.41
N VAL A 420 18.23 -2.63 10.48
CA VAL A 420 17.02 -3.43 10.76
C VAL A 420 17.32 -4.64 11.66
N LEU A 421 18.41 -5.37 11.40
CA LEU A 421 18.86 -6.47 12.27
C LEU A 421 19.12 -5.98 13.70
N LYS A 422 19.75 -4.81 13.88
CA LYS A 422 19.98 -4.23 15.22
C LYS A 422 18.68 -3.78 15.89
N ALA A 423 17.74 -3.20 15.15
CA ALA A 423 16.41 -2.83 15.64
C ALA A 423 15.64 -4.07 16.14
N HIS A 424 15.56 -5.12 15.31
CA HIS A 424 14.88 -6.35 15.67
C HIS A 424 15.57 -7.06 16.85
N ALA A 425 16.91 -7.10 16.90
CA ALA A 425 17.64 -7.65 18.04
C ALA A 425 17.36 -6.90 19.35
N ALA A 426 17.17 -5.57 19.29
CA ALA A 426 16.78 -4.77 20.46
C ALA A 426 15.33 -5.05 20.90
N ALA A 427 14.40 -5.22 19.96
CA ALA A 427 13.02 -5.59 20.25
C ALA A 427 12.89 -7.01 20.82
N TYR A 428 13.62 -7.97 20.24
CA TYR A 428 13.63 -9.36 20.66
C TYR A 428 14.12 -9.53 22.10
N ARG A 429 15.16 -8.79 22.51
CA ARG A 429 15.60 -8.74 23.92
C ARG A 429 14.58 -8.16 24.91
N LEU A 430 13.48 -7.57 24.43
CA LEU A 430 12.33 -7.13 25.24
C LEU A 430 11.13 -8.08 25.11
N GLY A 431 11.32 -9.27 24.54
CA GLY A 431 10.29 -10.28 24.29
C GLY A 431 9.37 -9.95 23.11
N ILE A 432 9.78 -9.09 22.16
CA ILE A 432 8.94 -8.60 21.05
C ILE A 432 9.39 -9.22 19.72
N ILE A 433 8.44 -9.70 18.91
CA ILE A 433 8.60 -10.10 17.50
C ILE A 433 7.73 -9.18 16.63
N HIS A 434 8.14 -8.85 15.40
CA HIS A 434 7.48 -7.87 14.53
C HIS A 434 6.29 -8.46 13.75
N ARG A 435 6.44 -9.67 13.17
CA ARG A 435 5.45 -10.39 12.33
C ARG A 435 5.01 -9.69 11.03
N ASP A 436 5.70 -8.62 10.61
CA ASP A 436 5.44 -7.96 9.33
C ASP A 436 6.68 -7.23 8.82
N ILE A 437 7.80 -7.96 8.73
CA ILE A 437 9.03 -7.43 8.12
C ILE A 437 8.82 -7.45 6.59
N SER A 438 8.75 -6.25 5.99
CA SER A 438 8.48 -6.07 4.57
C SER A 438 9.30 -4.93 3.98
N ALA A 439 9.42 -4.89 2.64
CA ALA A 439 10.09 -3.81 1.94
C ALA A 439 9.36 -2.44 2.03
N GLY A 440 8.10 -2.42 2.51
CA GLY A 440 7.35 -1.20 2.80
C GLY A 440 7.49 -0.71 4.26
N ASN A 441 7.68 -1.64 5.19
CA ASN A 441 7.81 -1.34 6.62
C ASN A 441 9.24 -0.99 7.04
N ILE A 442 10.23 -1.23 6.16
CA ILE A 442 11.58 -0.69 6.32
C ILE A 442 11.69 0.61 5.53
N LEU A 443 12.03 1.69 6.23
CA LEU A 443 12.26 3.02 5.66
C LEU A 443 13.73 3.40 5.73
N LEU A 444 14.13 4.36 4.89
CA LEU A 444 15.39 5.07 5.01
C LEU A 444 15.14 6.43 5.65
N TRP A 445 15.83 6.72 6.75
CA TRP A 445 15.72 7.98 7.48
C TRP A 445 17.08 8.65 7.59
N LYS A 446 17.11 9.97 7.36
CA LYS A 446 18.31 10.81 7.42
C LYS A 446 18.44 11.45 8.81
N ASP A 447 19.55 11.17 9.52
CA ASP A 447 19.79 11.75 10.84
C ASP A 447 20.55 13.08 10.78
N THR A 448 20.76 13.70 11.94
CA THR A 448 21.47 14.97 12.16
C THR A 448 22.96 14.97 11.77
N ASP A 449 23.55 13.82 11.49
CA ASP A 449 24.88 13.68 10.87
C ASP A 449 24.84 13.82 9.33
N GLY A 450 23.65 13.80 8.73
CA GLY A 450 23.43 13.88 7.29
C GLY A 450 23.43 12.54 6.56
N GLU A 451 23.71 11.43 7.26
CA GLU A 451 23.78 10.07 6.69
C GLU A 451 22.39 9.41 6.71
N TRP A 452 22.16 8.45 5.80
CA TRP A 452 20.92 7.66 5.74
C TRP A 452 21.05 6.35 6.50
N TYR A 453 20.03 6.00 7.29
CA TYR A 453 19.96 4.79 8.08
C TYR A 453 18.68 4.01 7.78
N GLY A 454 18.74 2.67 7.87
CA GLY A 454 17.55 1.83 7.91
C GLY A 454 16.74 2.07 9.19
N LEU A 455 15.42 2.09 9.07
CA LEU A 455 14.46 2.32 10.14
C LEU A 455 13.35 1.27 10.04
N LEU A 456 13.25 0.38 11.04
CA LEU A 456 12.19 -0.63 11.10
C LEU A 456 10.92 0.00 11.70
N ASN A 457 9.91 0.21 10.87
CA ASN A 457 8.67 0.90 11.17
C ASN A 457 7.47 -0.07 11.18
N ASP A 458 6.33 0.40 11.67
CA ASP A 458 5.05 -0.31 11.71
C ASP A 458 4.95 -1.50 12.68
N TRP A 459 5.05 -1.19 13.97
CA TRP A 459 5.06 -2.18 15.04
C TRP A 459 3.66 -2.64 15.49
N GLU A 460 2.60 -2.34 14.73
CA GLU A 460 1.21 -2.62 15.15
C GLU A 460 0.84 -4.10 15.13
N LEU A 461 1.56 -4.90 14.32
CA LEU A 461 1.38 -6.35 14.23
C LEU A 461 2.30 -7.13 15.18
N SER A 462 3.15 -6.43 15.93
CA SER A 462 4.10 -7.05 16.85
C SER A 462 3.42 -7.80 18.01
N THR A 463 4.12 -8.79 18.58
CA THR A 463 3.58 -9.62 19.67
C THR A 463 4.65 -10.08 20.66
N ARG A 464 4.22 -10.71 21.77
CA ARG A 464 5.09 -11.21 22.84
C ARG A 464 5.50 -12.65 22.59
N HIS A 465 6.78 -12.90 22.30
CA HIS A 465 7.29 -14.26 22.12
C HIS A 465 7.47 -15.04 23.44
N ASN A 466 7.27 -14.37 24.59
CA ASN A 466 7.34 -14.96 25.94
C ASN A 466 5.97 -15.36 26.53
N VAL A 467 4.87 -15.26 25.77
CA VAL A 467 3.52 -15.65 26.22
C VAL A 467 3.21 -17.08 25.75
N LYS A 468 2.52 -17.85 26.61
CA LYS A 468 2.13 -19.25 26.37
C LYS A 468 1.01 -19.37 25.33
N TYR A 469 0.87 -20.57 24.77
CA TYR A 469 -0.07 -20.88 23.70
C TYR A 469 -1.54 -20.66 24.10
N GLU A 470 -1.91 -21.05 25.33
CA GLU A 470 -3.27 -20.97 25.87
C GLU A 470 -3.83 -19.53 25.98
N ASP A 471 -2.96 -18.53 26.17
CA ASP A 471 -3.36 -17.13 26.40
C ASP A 471 -3.65 -16.33 25.10
N CYS A 472 -3.38 -16.90 23.91
CA CYS A 472 -3.35 -16.15 22.65
C CYS A 472 -3.96 -16.92 21.47
N ARG A 473 -5.28 -16.74 21.24
CA ARG A 473 -5.95 -17.13 19.99
C ARG A 473 -5.39 -16.32 18.80
N GLN A 474 -4.35 -16.83 18.13
CA GLN A 474 -3.86 -16.26 16.87
C GLN A 474 -4.67 -16.81 15.68
N SER A 475 -5.94 -16.40 15.59
CA SER A 475 -6.79 -16.66 14.42
C SER A 475 -6.57 -15.58 13.35
N ASP A 476 -5.59 -15.83 12.48
CA ASP A 476 -5.44 -15.39 11.08
C ASP A 476 -3.95 -15.41 10.69
N ARG A 477 -3.63 -15.73 9.43
CA ARG A 477 -2.32 -15.42 8.85
C ARG A 477 -2.20 -13.91 8.66
N VAL A 478 -1.33 -13.25 9.43
CA VAL A 478 -1.15 -11.78 9.42
C VAL A 478 0.26 -11.38 8.98
N GLY A 479 0.37 -10.32 8.18
CA GLY A 479 1.63 -9.75 7.67
C GLY A 479 1.70 -9.74 6.13
N THR A 480 2.82 -9.29 5.59
CA THR A 480 3.05 -9.19 4.14
C THR A 480 3.52 -10.52 3.55
N TRP A 481 2.57 -11.32 3.06
CA TRP A 481 2.73 -12.67 2.48
C TRP A 481 3.96 -12.86 1.58
N GLN A 482 4.29 -11.90 0.71
CA GLN A 482 5.47 -11.92 -0.16
C GLN A 482 6.78 -12.13 0.60
N PHE A 483 6.89 -11.61 1.84
CA PHE A 483 8.08 -11.70 2.69
C PHE A 483 7.97 -12.73 3.82
N MET A 484 6.81 -13.35 4.04
CA MET A 484 6.66 -14.43 5.03
C MET A 484 7.57 -15.63 4.73
N SER A 485 7.96 -16.36 5.78
CA SER A 485 8.70 -17.61 5.66
C SER A 485 7.91 -18.69 4.92
N ALA A 486 8.59 -19.62 4.24
CA ALA A 486 7.92 -20.73 3.57
C ALA A 486 7.13 -21.61 4.56
N HIS A 487 7.57 -21.75 5.82
CA HIS A 487 6.79 -22.38 6.89
C HIS A 487 5.49 -21.63 7.22
N ALA A 488 5.53 -20.32 7.48
CA ALA A 488 4.33 -19.52 7.83
C ALA A 488 3.34 -19.40 6.65
N LEU A 489 3.84 -19.53 5.41
CA LEU A 489 3.02 -19.63 4.21
C LEU A 489 2.40 -21.03 4.01
N ASN A 490 2.93 -22.08 4.63
CA ASN A 490 2.41 -23.45 4.52
C ASN A 490 1.54 -23.89 5.71
N ASP A 491 1.67 -23.23 6.86
CA ASP A 491 0.88 -23.44 8.08
C ASP A 491 0.44 -22.07 8.62
N ASP A 492 -0.86 -21.79 8.54
CA ASP A 492 -1.50 -20.55 9.02
C ASP A 492 -1.75 -20.53 10.53
N THR A 493 -1.57 -21.66 11.22
CA THR A 493 -1.61 -21.77 12.69
C THR A 493 -0.22 -21.62 13.33
N ARG A 494 0.86 -21.63 12.53
CA ARG A 494 2.24 -21.60 13.03
C ARG A 494 2.55 -20.30 13.76
N ARG A 495 3.06 -20.47 14.99
CA ARG A 495 3.68 -19.38 15.77
C ARG A 495 4.98 -18.94 15.09
N ILE A 496 5.01 -17.70 14.60
CA ILE A 496 6.21 -17.04 14.08
C ILE A 496 7.32 -17.05 15.16
N ILE A 497 8.51 -17.57 14.81
CA ILE A 497 9.72 -17.57 15.64
C ILE A 497 10.86 -16.77 14.99
N LEU A 498 12.01 -16.64 15.67
CA LEU A 498 13.13 -15.84 15.17
C LEU A 498 13.64 -16.28 13.78
N PRO A 499 13.82 -17.57 13.47
CA PRO A 499 14.13 -18.02 12.12
C PRO A 499 13.18 -17.49 11.03
N ASP A 500 11.87 -17.43 11.29
CA ASP A 500 10.89 -16.93 10.32
C ASP A 500 11.09 -15.42 10.03
N GLU A 501 11.34 -14.63 11.07
CA GLU A 501 11.63 -13.18 10.93
C GLU A 501 12.97 -12.92 10.22
N LEU A 502 13.98 -13.77 10.45
CA LEU A 502 15.26 -13.68 9.73
C LEU A 502 15.11 -14.10 8.26
N GLU A 503 14.24 -15.08 7.96
CA GLU A 503 13.85 -15.41 6.58
C GLU A 503 13.12 -14.23 5.92
N SER A 504 12.26 -13.50 6.64
CA SER A 504 11.63 -12.28 6.13
C SER A 504 12.63 -11.16 5.83
N ILE A 505 13.65 -10.95 6.67
CA ILE A 505 14.74 -10.01 6.37
C ILE A 505 15.51 -10.44 5.12
N PHE A 506 15.78 -11.75 4.95
CA PHE A 506 16.40 -12.29 3.74
C PHE A 506 15.53 -12.08 2.49
N HIS A 507 14.22 -12.34 2.56
CA HIS A 507 13.29 -12.12 1.44
C HIS A 507 13.23 -10.64 1.02
N VAL A 508 13.29 -9.68 1.95
CA VAL A 508 13.38 -8.25 1.61
C VAL A 508 14.69 -7.93 0.89
N LEU A 509 15.82 -8.45 1.36
CA LEU A 509 17.12 -8.27 0.72
C LEU A 509 17.12 -8.84 -0.71
N LEU A 510 16.65 -10.09 -0.88
CA LEU A 510 16.56 -10.75 -2.18
C LEU A 510 15.65 -9.98 -3.15
N TYR A 511 14.48 -9.52 -2.68
CA TYR A 511 13.51 -8.77 -3.50
C TYR A 511 14.10 -7.48 -4.07
N LEU A 512 14.87 -6.75 -3.26
CA LEU A 512 15.51 -5.50 -3.69
C LEU A 512 16.76 -5.76 -4.53
N ALA A 513 17.53 -6.79 -4.22
CA ALA A 513 18.68 -7.19 -5.03
C ALA A 513 18.26 -7.57 -6.46
N VAL A 514 17.21 -8.39 -6.61
CA VAL A 514 16.68 -8.79 -7.94
C VAL A 514 16.06 -7.61 -8.69
N ARG A 515 15.49 -6.63 -8.00
CA ARG A 515 14.89 -5.45 -8.67
C ARG A 515 15.90 -4.42 -9.16
N PHE A 516 17.06 -4.29 -8.51
CA PHE A 516 17.95 -3.13 -8.72
C PHE A 516 19.40 -3.47 -9.06
N LEU A 517 19.88 -4.70 -8.83
CA LEU A 517 21.31 -5.04 -9.00
C LEU A 517 21.54 -5.89 -10.27
N PRO A 518 22.77 -5.92 -10.83
CA PRO A 518 23.08 -6.78 -11.97
C PRO A 518 23.10 -8.26 -11.54
N HIS A 519 22.44 -9.10 -12.32
CA HIS A 519 22.20 -10.51 -12.00
C HIS A 519 22.06 -11.33 -13.29
N ASN A 520 22.10 -12.66 -13.17
CA ASN A 520 21.98 -13.56 -14.32
C ASN A 520 20.55 -14.01 -14.68
N ILE A 521 19.51 -13.37 -14.12
CA ILE A 521 18.15 -13.43 -14.69
C ILE A 521 18.08 -12.48 -15.89
N PRO A 522 17.57 -12.90 -17.07
CA PRO A 522 17.30 -12.01 -18.19
C PRO A 522 16.24 -10.96 -17.84
N ASP A 523 16.41 -9.70 -18.26
CA ASP A 523 15.56 -8.61 -17.79
C ASP A 523 14.06 -8.76 -18.18
N GLN A 524 13.74 -9.43 -19.29
CA GLN A 524 12.35 -9.75 -19.63
C GLN A 524 11.70 -10.77 -18.67
N ASP A 525 12.50 -11.65 -18.07
CA ASP A 525 12.06 -12.74 -17.19
C ASP A 525 12.07 -12.36 -15.71
N VAL A 526 12.70 -11.23 -15.33
CA VAL A 526 12.69 -10.71 -13.94
C VAL A 526 11.27 -10.51 -13.43
N GLY A 527 10.33 -10.07 -14.28
CA GLY A 527 8.92 -9.98 -13.93
C GLY A 527 8.33 -11.34 -13.52
N GLN A 528 8.55 -12.37 -14.35
CA GLN A 528 8.05 -13.72 -14.11
C GLN A 528 8.73 -14.39 -12.89
N PHE A 529 10.03 -14.17 -12.69
CA PHE A 529 10.74 -14.59 -11.48
C PHE A 529 10.16 -13.95 -10.21
N LEU A 530 9.97 -12.62 -10.21
CA LEU A 530 9.39 -11.92 -9.06
C LEU A 530 7.98 -12.46 -8.75
N HIS A 531 7.18 -12.73 -9.78
CA HIS A 531 5.89 -13.39 -9.62
C HIS A 531 6.05 -14.80 -9.01
N ASP A 532 6.82 -15.70 -9.63
CA ASP A 532 6.93 -17.10 -9.19
C ASP A 532 7.54 -17.29 -7.80
N TYR A 533 8.40 -16.36 -7.36
CA TYR A 533 9.04 -16.42 -6.04
C TYR A 533 8.28 -15.68 -4.94
N PHE A 534 7.71 -14.50 -5.23
CA PHE A 534 7.09 -13.63 -4.21
C PHE A 534 5.56 -13.54 -4.31
N ASP A 535 4.98 -13.47 -5.52
CA ASP A 535 3.55 -13.21 -5.72
C ASP A 535 2.73 -14.49 -6.04
N ARG A 536 3.36 -15.64 -6.29
CA ARG A 536 2.69 -16.90 -6.65
C ARG A 536 2.35 -17.75 -5.42
N THR A 537 1.29 -17.39 -4.71
CA THR A 537 0.70 -18.24 -3.65
C THR A 537 -0.78 -18.49 -3.85
N GLY A 538 -1.22 -19.73 -3.60
CA GLY A 538 -2.60 -20.00 -3.21
C GLY A 538 -2.72 -19.86 -1.68
N ALA A 539 -3.43 -20.80 -1.04
CA ALA A 539 -3.40 -20.93 0.43
C ALA A 539 -2.02 -21.32 0.99
N ARG A 540 -1.08 -21.74 0.13
CA ARG A 540 0.26 -22.28 0.47
C ARG A 540 1.39 -21.54 -0.24
N CYS A 541 2.62 -21.75 0.25
CA CYS A 541 3.85 -21.17 -0.29
C CYS A 541 4.05 -21.47 -1.78
N GLY A 542 4.60 -20.51 -2.53
CA GLY A 542 5.06 -20.73 -3.89
C GLY A 542 6.23 -21.71 -3.95
N TRP A 543 6.21 -22.60 -4.95
CA TRP A 543 7.21 -23.68 -5.09
C TRP A 543 8.65 -23.15 -5.18
N ALA A 544 8.88 -22.06 -5.92
CA ALA A 544 10.22 -21.49 -6.09
C ALA A 544 10.83 -20.99 -4.75
N LYS A 545 10.03 -20.34 -3.90
CA LYS A 545 10.46 -19.95 -2.55
C LYS A 545 10.74 -21.17 -1.68
N GLN A 546 9.83 -22.15 -1.65
CA GLN A 546 10.01 -23.34 -0.83
C GLN A 546 11.25 -24.13 -1.26
N SER A 547 11.40 -24.44 -2.56
CA SER A 547 12.58 -25.14 -3.08
C SER A 547 13.88 -24.40 -2.79
N ALA A 548 13.90 -23.06 -2.80
CA ALA A 548 15.10 -22.31 -2.42
C ALA A 548 15.50 -22.56 -0.95
N MET A 549 14.54 -22.69 -0.03
CA MET A 549 14.82 -22.98 1.38
C MET A 549 15.32 -24.41 1.57
N HIS A 550 14.65 -25.43 1.02
CA HIS A 550 15.08 -26.83 1.18
C HIS A 550 16.39 -27.15 0.41
N CYS A 551 16.60 -26.58 -0.79
CA CYS A 551 17.77 -26.88 -1.63
C CYS A 551 19.02 -26.06 -1.29
N GLY A 552 18.90 -24.95 -0.57
CA GLY A 552 20.05 -24.08 -0.23
C GLY A 552 20.58 -23.23 -1.40
N TYR A 553 19.86 -23.18 -2.53
CA TYR A 553 20.17 -22.36 -3.70
C TYR A 553 18.88 -21.97 -4.44
N ILE A 554 18.90 -20.84 -5.15
CA ILE A 554 17.76 -20.38 -5.97
C ILE A 554 17.98 -20.83 -7.42
N SER A 555 17.13 -21.72 -7.91
CA SER A 555 17.19 -22.26 -9.29
C SER A 555 16.67 -21.25 -10.32
N LEU A 556 17.40 -21.11 -11.43
CA LEU A 556 17.00 -20.33 -12.61
C LEU A 556 16.71 -21.19 -13.85
N ARG A 557 16.68 -22.53 -13.75
CA ARG A 557 16.44 -23.46 -14.88
C ARG A 557 15.21 -23.09 -15.72
N THR A 558 14.16 -22.59 -15.08
CA THR A 558 12.90 -22.16 -15.73
C THR A 558 13.05 -20.94 -16.65
N TYR A 559 14.09 -20.12 -16.43
CA TYR A 559 14.33 -18.86 -17.16
C TYR A 559 15.56 -18.96 -18.09
N ASN A 560 16.61 -19.63 -17.62
CA ASN A 560 17.90 -19.76 -18.33
C ASN A 560 18.05 -21.08 -19.10
N GLY A 561 17.13 -22.03 -18.92
CA GLY A 561 17.25 -23.39 -19.42
C GLY A 561 18.31 -24.23 -18.68
N ASP A 562 18.51 -25.45 -19.16
CA ASP A 562 19.46 -26.42 -18.58
C ASP A 562 20.82 -26.47 -19.31
N LEU A 563 21.03 -25.61 -20.31
CA LEU A 563 22.17 -25.68 -21.25
C LEU A 563 23.48 -25.08 -20.72
N ASP A 564 23.44 -24.34 -19.61
CA ASP A 564 24.59 -23.64 -19.03
C ASP A 564 24.61 -23.87 -17.50
N PRO A 565 25.46 -24.79 -16.99
CA PRO A 565 25.53 -25.13 -15.57
C PRO A 565 25.93 -23.97 -14.64
N ASP A 566 26.69 -22.99 -15.13
CA ASP A 566 27.06 -21.81 -14.33
C ASP A 566 25.90 -20.80 -14.25
N ASN A 567 24.91 -20.94 -15.13
CA ASN A 567 23.75 -20.04 -15.23
C ASN A 567 22.44 -20.61 -14.66
N VAL A 568 22.39 -21.86 -14.18
CA VAL A 568 21.17 -22.45 -13.57
C VAL A 568 20.88 -22.02 -12.13
N THR A 569 21.73 -21.19 -11.53
CA THR A 569 21.59 -20.70 -10.14
C THR A 569 21.63 -19.17 -10.11
N LEU A 570 20.84 -18.53 -9.24
CA LEU A 570 20.86 -17.07 -9.10
C LEU A 570 22.22 -16.57 -8.59
N ARG A 571 22.81 -15.66 -9.36
CA ARG A 571 24.08 -15.00 -9.09
C ARG A 571 23.98 -13.52 -9.39
N PHE A 572 24.55 -12.72 -8.50
CA PHE A 572 24.71 -11.28 -8.65
C PHE A 572 26.12 -10.96 -9.15
N GLY A 573 26.24 -9.94 -9.99
CA GLY A 573 27.53 -9.47 -10.51
C GLY A 573 27.56 -7.96 -10.65
N PHE A 574 28.66 -7.44 -11.21
CA PHE A 574 28.79 -6.02 -11.54
C PHE A 574 29.81 -5.81 -12.66
N ASP A 575 29.71 -4.67 -13.33
CA ASP A 575 30.70 -4.20 -14.29
C ASP A 575 31.27 -2.83 -13.86
N PRO A 576 32.56 -2.71 -13.53
CA PRO A 576 33.21 -1.43 -13.24
C PRO A 576 33.31 -0.45 -14.42
N SER A 577 32.91 -0.86 -15.63
CA SER A 577 33.21 -0.14 -16.88
C SER A 577 32.24 1.01 -17.18
N GLU A 578 30.99 0.93 -16.72
CA GLU A 578 29.99 1.98 -16.96
C GLU A 578 30.17 3.16 -16.00
N ARG A 579 31.17 4.00 -16.29
CA ARG A 579 31.20 5.37 -15.78
C ARG A 579 30.06 6.17 -16.40
N LEU A 580 28.90 6.17 -15.75
CA LEU A 580 27.86 7.16 -15.99
C LEU A 580 28.42 8.55 -15.67
N LEU A 581 28.91 9.24 -16.69
CA LEU A 581 29.38 10.63 -16.59
C LEU A 581 28.22 11.52 -16.13
N PRO A 582 28.43 12.43 -15.15
CA PRO A 582 27.36 13.32 -14.69
C PRO A 582 26.77 14.13 -15.85
N THR A 583 25.44 14.13 -15.97
CA THR A 583 24.71 14.71 -17.11
C THR A 583 24.74 16.25 -17.09
N ALA A 584 25.87 16.81 -17.50
CA ALA A 584 26.12 18.25 -17.48
C ALA A 584 25.49 18.97 -18.69
N ILE A 585 24.32 19.57 -18.44
CA ILE A 585 23.81 20.79 -19.11
C ILE A 585 23.77 20.74 -20.67
N ALA A 586 22.69 20.17 -21.21
CA ALA A 586 22.23 20.46 -22.57
C ALA A 586 20.86 21.16 -22.50
N GLY A 587 20.83 22.51 -22.53
CA GLY A 587 19.57 23.22 -22.25
C GLY A 587 19.60 24.74 -22.16
N ARG A 588 20.40 25.45 -22.96
CA ARG A 588 20.20 26.90 -23.19
C ARG A 588 20.34 27.25 -24.67
N GLN A 589 19.19 27.41 -25.34
CA GLN A 589 19.15 28.11 -26.62
C GLN A 589 19.46 29.59 -26.38
N ALA A 590 20.49 30.11 -27.06
CA ALA A 590 20.77 31.54 -27.12
C ALA A 590 20.33 32.09 -28.47
N THR A 591 19.45 33.08 -28.47
CA THR A 591 18.99 33.80 -29.68
C THR A 591 20.11 34.68 -30.24
N PRO A 592 20.43 34.60 -31.55
CA PRO A 592 21.35 35.54 -32.19
C PRO A 592 20.70 36.90 -32.45
N LEU A 593 21.46 37.97 -32.26
CA LEU A 593 21.22 39.35 -32.72
C LEU A 593 22.58 39.90 -33.27
N PRO A 594 22.59 41.00 -34.03
CA PRO A 594 22.39 40.98 -35.48
C PRO A 594 23.73 41.08 -36.26
N VAL A 595 23.65 41.00 -37.58
CA VAL A 595 24.82 41.09 -38.49
C VAL A 595 25.20 42.55 -38.75
N GLU A 596 26.46 42.92 -38.49
CA GLU A 596 27.11 44.08 -39.12
C GLU A 596 27.83 43.65 -40.41
N ALA A 597 27.87 44.55 -41.40
CA ALA A 597 28.47 44.32 -42.72
C ALA A 597 29.60 45.31 -43.00
N PRO A 598 30.46 45.03 -43.99
CA PRO A 598 31.05 46.12 -44.75
C PRO A 598 31.00 45.95 -46.28
N ALA A 599 30.65 47.07 -46.93
CA ALA A 599 31.22 47.62 -48.17
C ALA A 599 31.00 46.97 -49.57
N VAL A 600 30.14 47.66 -50.34
CA VAL A 600 30.38 48.19 -51.72
C VAL A 600 30.34 47.26 -52.96
N THR A 601 29.48 47.71 -53.88
CA THR A 601 29.07 47.32 -55.26
C THR A 601 30.03 47.76 -56.41
N PRO A 602 29.73 47.59 -57.73
CA PRO A 602 29.03 46.55 -58.56
C PRO A 602 29.92 46.23 -59.83
N PRO A 603 29.47 45.99 -61.12
CA PRO A 603 28.16 45.62 -61.72
C PRO A 603 28.19 44.50 -62.81
N SER A 604 27.04 44.32 -63.50
CA SER A 604 26.85 43.70 -64.85
C SER A 604 26.88 42.16 -64.95
N ARG A 605 26.28 41.47 -65.96
CA ARG A 605 24.97 41.59 -66.67
C ARG A 605 24.77 40.28 -67.49
N SER A 606 23.60 40.10 -68.14
CA SER A 606 23.32 39.22 -69.32
C SER A 606 23.50 37.68 -69.25
N LEU A 607 22.37 36.98 -69.34
CA LEU A 607 22.13 35.80 -70.23
C LEU A 607 22.33 36.20 -71.71
N PRO A 608 22.54 35.31 -72.74
CA PRO A 608 21.87 33.99 -72.87
C PRO A 608 22.56 32.82 -73.66
N ARG A 609 22.16 31.56 -73.35
CA ARG A 609 21.62 30.46 -74.23
C ARG A 609 22.35 29.98 -75.54
N VAL A 610 22.00 28.74 -75.97
CA VAL A 610 22.23 28.05 -77.29
C VAL A 610 23.71 27.67 -77.59
N LEU A 611 24.13 26.60 -78.33
CA LEU A 611 23.52 25.56 -79.21
C LEU A 611 24.02 24.12 -78.89
N ASP A 612 23.21 23.11 -79.27
CA ASP A 612 23.46 21.88 -80.07
C ASP A 612 24.92 21.39 -80.30
N SER A 613 25.28 20.08 -80.42
CA SER A 613 24.56 18.77 -80.46
C SER A 613 25.55 17.60 -80.07
N THR A 614 25.48 16.28 -80.35
CA THR A 614 24.77 15.43 -81.35
C THR A 614 24.78 13.92 -80.99
N ILE A 615 23.84 13.14 -81.57
CA ILE A 615 23.91 11.75 -82.17
C ILE A 615 25.18 10.90 -81.87
N SER A 616 25.14 9.59 -81.48
CA SER A 616 24.27 8.48 -81.96
C SER A 616 24.12 7.24 -81.03
N THR A 617 22.90 6.67 -80.99
CA THR A 617 22.51 5.24 -81.21
C THR A 617 23.33 4.04 -80.68
N ALA A 618 22.70 3.18 -79.84
CA ALA A 618 22.54 1.71 -80.03
C ALA A 618 21.67 1.07 -78.91
N LEU A 619 20.97 -0.04 -79.19
CA LEU A 619 19.95 -0.70 -78.33
C LEU A 619 20.37 -2.12 -77.88
N MET A 620 19.92 -2.54 -76.68
CA MET A 620 19.57 -3.93 -76.26
C MET A 620 20.70 -5.01 -76.26
N GLN A 621 20.62 -6.18 -75.59
CA GLN A 621 19.65 -6.79 -74.66
C GLN A 621 20.33 -7.81 -73.69
N GLU A 622 19.56 -8.33 -72.72
CA GLU A 622 19.68 -9.68 -72.08
C GLU A 622 20.70 -9.99 -70.95
N TYR A 623 20.40 -11.11 -70.26
CA TYR A 623 20.86 -11.69 -68.98
C TYR A 623 20.89 -13.24 -69.14
N PRO A 624 21.39 -14.09 -68.19
CA PRO A 624 22.35 -13.93 -67.08
C PRO A 624 23.59 -14.89 -67.26
N PRO A 625 24.42 -15.26 -66.25
CA PRO A 625 24.08 -16.23 -65.17
C PRO A 625 24.72 -15.90 -63.78
N LEU A 626 24.79 -16.90 -62.87
CA LEU A 626 25.14 -16.83 -61.44
C LEU A 626 26.51 -17.47 -61.08
N VAL A 627 26.86 -17.46 -59.76
CA VAL A 627 27.91 -18.26 -59.06
C VAL A 627 29.34 -17.64 -59.15
N ALA A 628 30.15 -17.46 -58.09
CA ALA A 628 30.00 -17.67 -56.63
C ALA A 628 30.89 -16.73 -55.78
N ASP A 629 30.67 -16.77 -54.45
CA ASP A 629 31.58 -16.49 -53.33
C ASP A 629 32.47 -15.23 -53.31
N ASN A 630 32.17 -14.35 -52.36
CA ASN A 630 33.06 -14.14 -51.21
C ASN A 630 32.25 -13.63 -50.00
N ALA A 631 32.49 -14.21 -48.81
CA ALA A 631 31.76 -13.85 -47.60
C ALA A 631 32.34 -12.58 -46.96
N LEU A 632 31.50 -11.55 -46.82
CA LEU A 632 31.79 -10.41 -45.93
C LEU A 632 31.49 -10.79 -44.47
N PRO A 633 32.22 -10.24 -43.49
CA PRO A 633 32.24 -10.79 -42.13
C PRO A 633 30.89 -10.68 -41.44
N VAL A 634 30.44 -11.80 -40.86
CA VAL A 634 29.39 -11.79 -39.85
C VAL A 634 29.89 -10.98 -38.67
N THR A 635 29.32 -9.79 -38.47
CA THR A 635 29.51 -9.04 -37.23
C THR A 635 28.87 -9.85 -36.10
N THR A 636 29.67 -10.59 -35.34
CA THR A 636 29.20 -11.31 -34.17
C THR A 636 28.60 -10.34 -33.17
N GLN A 637 27.27 -10.35 -33.05
CA GLN A 637 26.58 -9.77 -31.90
C GLN A 637 27.08 -10.51 -30.66
N GLU A 638 27.87 -9.85 -29.82
CA GLU A 638 28.29 -10.42 -28.55
C GLU A 638 27.05 -10.66 -27.68
N LYS A 639 26.92 -11.87 -27.12
CA LYS A 639 25.88 -12.18 -26.14
C LYS A 639 26.00 -11.22 -24.95
N PRO A 640 24.94 -10.48 -24.56
CA PRO A 640 24.88 -9.81 -23.26
C PRO A 640 24.61 -10.87 -22.17
N THR A 641 25.61 -11.72 -21.87
CA THR A 641 25.46 -12.82 -20.90
C THR A 641 26.80 -13.27 -20.31
N SER A 642 27.45 -12.40 -19.52
CA SER A 642 28.43 -12.84 -18.52
C SER A 642 28.52 -11.83 -17.36
N LEU A 643 28.45 -12.32 -16.13
CA LEU A 643 28.70 -11.50 -14.95
C LEU A 643 30.22 -11.29 -14.82
N ARG A 644 30.72 -10.16 -15.34
CA ARG A 644 32.16 -9.87 -15.45
C ARG A 644 32.93 -9.97 -14.12
N ARG A 645 32.26 -9.76 -12.99
CA ARG A 645 32.77 -10.03 -11.63
C ARG A 645 31.65 -10.55 -10.72
N THR A 646 32.00 -11.36 -9.73
CA THR A 646 31.09 -11.85 -8.69
C THR A 646 30.85 -10.79 -7.61
N HIS A 647 29.58 -10.53 -7.31
CA HIS A 647 29.17 -9.51 -6.35
C HIS A 647 29.33 -9.97 -4.89
N PRO A 648 29.74 -9.12 -3.92
CA PRO A 648 29.90 -9.51 -2.51
C PRO A 648 28.64 -10.10 -1.87
N LEU A 649 27.45 -9.62 -2.28
CA LEU A 649 26.13 -10.12 -1.89
C LEU A 649 25.99 -11.65 -1.99
N ASN A 650 26.61 -12.31 -2.99
CA ASN A 650 26.49 -13.77 -3.14
C ASN A 650 26.96 -14.51 -1.88
N ALA A 651 28.01 -14.03 -1.20
CA ALA A 651 28.50 -14.63 0.04
C ALA A 651 27.51 -14.48 1.21
N ILE A 652 26.67 -13.42 1.21
CA ILE A 652 25.58 -13.27 2.18
C ILE A 652 24.45 -14.25 1.84
N VAL A 653 24.02 -14.27 0.57
CA VAL A 653 22.91 -15.11 0.08
C VAL A 653 23.19 -16.60 0.26
N ASP A 654 24.35 -17.08 -0.21
CA ASP A 654 24.75 -18.49 -0.10
C ASP A 654 24.92 -18.93 1.36
N GLN A 655 25.35 -18.05 2.26
CA GLN A 655 25.53 -18.40 3.67
C GLN A 655 24.20 -18.44 4.44
N LEU A 656 23.26 -17.55 4.11
CA LEU A 656 21.91 -17.57 4.66
C LEU A 656 21.12 -18.79 4.16
N LEU A 657 21.17 -19.09 2.86
CA LEU A 657 20.48 -20.25 2.28
C LEU A 657 20.98 -21.59 2.85
N LYS A 658 22.26 -21.70 3.20
CA LYS A 658 22.80 -22.87 3.95
C LYS A 658 22.20 -23.00 5.35
N TRP A 659 22.01 -21.89 6.08
CA TRP A 659 21.38 -21.92 7.40
C TRP A 659 19.89 -22.27 7.30
N PHE A 660 19.17 -21.73 6.31
CA PHE A 660 17.77 -22.08 6.07
C PHE A 660 17.63 -23.55 5.65
N GLN A 661 18.45 -24.05 4.72
CA GLN A 661 18.48 -25.47 4.35
C GLN A 661 18.66 -26.38 5.56
N ALA A 662 19.61 -26.05 6.44
CA ALA A 662 19.83 -26.83 7.64
C ALA A 662 18.62 -26.82 8.60
N PHE A 663 17.96 -25.67 8.76
CA PHE A 663 16.77 -25.52 9.59
C PHE A 663 15.54 -26.26 9.02
N TYR A 664 15.27 -26.14 7.73
CA TYR A 664 14.14 -26.82 7.07
C TYR A 664 14.35 -28.35 7.06
N ALA A 665 15.57 -28.84 6.83
CA ALA A 665 15.88 -30.27 6.91
C ALA A 665 15.70 -30.84 8.33
N LEU A 666 15.93 -30.04 9.38
CA LEU A 666 15.66 -30.44 10.76
C LEU A 666 14.17 -30.44 11.11
N ASP A 667 13.35 -29.54 10.55
CA ASP A 667 11.89 -29.55 10.73
C ASP A 667 11.28 -30.80 10.03
N GLU A 668 11.83 -31.23 8.89
CA GLU A 668 11.47 -32.50 8.22
C GLU A 668 11.83 -33.74 9.06
N LEU A 669 13.02 -33.77 9.68
CA LEU A 669 13.45 -34.84 10.57
C LEU A 669 12.68 -34.85 11.91
N GLY A 670 12.48 -33.67 12.50
CA GLY A 670 11.81 -33.49 13.80
C GLY A 670 10.32 -33.85 13.79
N ARG A 671 9.67 -33.87 12.61
CA ARG A 671 8.32 -34.44 12.45
C ARG A 671 8.25 -35.95 12.73
N GLY A 672 9.38 -36.63 12.89
CA GLY A 672 9.47 -38.01 13.38
C GLY A 672 9.72 -38.17 14.89
N THR A 673 10.23 -37.15 15.60
CA THR A 673 10.62 -37.24 17.02
C THR A 673 10.52 -35.89 17.73
N SER A 674 9.75 -35.82 18.82
CA SER A 674 9.46 -34.57 19.55
C SER A 674 10.54 -34.17 20.57
N GLU A 675 10.50 -32.87 20.92
CA GLU A 675 11.21 -32.15 22.00
C GLU A 675 12.68 -31.74 21.74
N TRP A 676 12.94 -30.42 21.88
CA TRP A 676 14.26 -29.83 22.08
C TRP A 676 14.15 -28.51 22.86
N VAL A 677 15.20 -28.14 23.61
CA VAL A 677 15.26 -26.94 24.45
C VAL A 677 16.61 -26.22 24.22
N PRO A 678 16.66 -24.89 24.00
CA PRO A 678 17.92 -24.16 23.79
C PRO A 678 18.58 -23.68 25.09
N ASP A 679 19.91 -23.59 25.10
CA ASP A 679 20.71 -22.95 26.16
C ASP A 679 21.78 -21.99 25.58
N THR A 680 22.55 -21.27 26.43
CA THR A 680 22.92 -19.87 26.17
C THR A 680 24.41 -19.48 26.20
N MET A 681 24.79 -18.63 25.22
CA MET A 681 25.83 -17.57 25.22
C MET A 681 27.30 -17.84 25.64
N ASN A 682 28.25 -17.34 24.81
CA ASN A 682 29.28 -16.39 25.30
C ASN A 682 29.84 -15.47 24.17
N THR A 683 30.74 -14.54 24.50
CA THR A 683 31.10 -13.37 23.67
C THR A 683 32.60 -12.99 23.72
N LYS A 684 33.10 -12.24 22.70
CA LYS A 684 34.28 -11.34 22.78
C LYS A 684 34.36 -10.38 21.58
N ARG A 685 35.21 -9.34 21.64
CA ARG A 685 35.35 -8.22 20.66
C ARG A 685 36.81 -8.00 20.24
N PRO A 686 37.07 -7.33 19.11
CA PRO A 686 37.76 -6.01 19.17
C PRO A 686 37.24 -4.92 18.19
N SER A 687 37.87 -3.73 18.30
CA SER A 687 37.69 -2.41 17.65
C SER A 687 38.26 -2.28 16.22
N GLU A 688 38.16 -1.19 15.44
CA GLU A 688 37.22 -0.03 15.28
C GLU A 688 37.62 0.72 13.98
N ARG A 689 36.69 1.41 13.29
CA ARG A 689 36.89 2.73 12.64
C ARG A 689 35.57 3.38 12.20
N SER A 690 35.63 4.62 11.68
CA SER A 690 34.78 5.72 12.17
C SER A 690 33.32 5.84 11.72
N ARG A 691 32.86 5.23 10.61
CA ARG A 691 31.42 5.24 10.25
C ARG A 691 30.63 4.04 10.77
N TYR A 692 31.28 2.92 11.09
CA TYR A 692 30.63 1.71 11.61
C TYR A 692 30.31 1.75 13.12
N ARG A 693 30.74 2.80 13.83
CA ARG A 693 30.68 2.90 15.30
C ARG A 693 29.25 2.87 15.86
N ARG A 694 28.24 3.31 15.09
CA ARG A 694 26.82 3.37 15.50
C ARG A 694 26.09 2.03 15.39
N LEU A 695 26.39 1.23 14.37
CA LEU A 695 25.94 -0.17 14.33
C LEU A 695 26.50 -0.95 15.53
N CYS A 696 27.76 -0.71 15.91
CA CYS A 696 28.44 -1.47 16.96
C CYS A 696 28.30 -0.93 18.40
N SER A 697 27.62 0.22 18.61
CA SER A 697 27.52 0.83 19.93
C SER A 697 26.54 0.09 20.86
N ASN A 698 27.07 -0.56 21.90
CA ASN A 698 26.33 -0.93 23.10
C ASN A 698 26.56 0.15 24.18
N LYS A 699 25.51 0.88 24.57
CA LYS A 699 25.46 1.66 25.83
C LYS A 699 24.29 1.19 26.71
N ALA A 700 24.27 -0.11 27.00
CA ALA A 700 23.55 -0.68 28.13
C ALA A 700 24.52 -0.78 29.32
N SER A 701 24.06 -0.45 30.52
CA SER A 701 24.87 -0.43 31.74
C SER A 701 24.81 -1.76 32.49
N ASN A 702 25.85 -2.06 33.28
CA ASN A 702 25.93 -3.27 34.08
C ASN A 702 24.73 -3.39 35.03
N LEU A 703 24.02 -4.52 34.96
CA LEU A 703 23.20 -5.07 36.02
C LEU A 703 23.44 -6.58 36.04
N SER A 704 24.28 -7.02 36.97
CA SER A 704 24.41 -8.44 37.29
C SER A 704 23.45 -8.77 38.43
N LEU A 705 22.80 -9.94 38.33
CA LEU A 705 22.06 -10.59 39.40
C LEU A 705 22.20 -12.09 39.15
N ALA A 706 22.60 -12.82 40.17
CA ALA A 706 22.96 -14.24 40.06
C ALA A 706 21.88 -15.15 40.62
N SER A 707 21.89 -16.41 40.18
CA SER A 707 21.23 -17.51 40.90
C SER A 707 22.10 -18.78 40.80
N THR A 708 22.75 -19.14 41.91
CA THR A 708 23.44 -20.42 42.11
C THR A 708 22.46 -21.44 42.69
N ALA A 709 22.27 -22.57 42.01
CA ALA A 709 21.77 -23.87 42.51
C ALA A 709 21.54 -24.81 41.31
N ALA A 710 21.76 -26.13 41.37
CA ALA A 710 22.55 -26.93 42.32
C ALA A 710 23.04 -28.20 41.60
N GLU A 711 23.90 -28.97 42.24
CA GLU A 711 24.63 -30.10 41.65
C GLU A 711 23.96 -31.47 41.93
N GLN A 712 24.39 -32.52 41.22
CA GLN A 712 24.02 -33.94 41.40
C GLN A 712 22.60 -34.31 40.88
N ALA A 713 22.35 -35.50 40.31
CA ALA A 713 23.01 -36.77 40.59
C ALA A 713 22.96 -37.82 39.44
N ILE A 714 23.73 -38.90 39.64
CA ILE A 714 23.65 -40.24 39.01
C ILE A 714 24.01 -40.35 37.52
N SER A 715 25.22 -40.86 37.28
CA SER A 715 25.62 -41.58 36.07
C SER A 715 25.19 -43.05 36.13
N GLN A 716 24.63 -43.60 35.05
CA GLN A 716 24.74 -45.02 34.67
C GLN A 716 24.73 -45.18 33.14
N PRO A 717 25.37 -46.23 32.58
CA PRO A 717 25.60 -46.35 31.14
C PRO A 717 24.43 -47.03 30.40
N SER A 718 23.78 -46.31 29.49
CA SER A 718 22.86 -46.89 28.51
C SER A 718 23.65 -47.41 27.29
N THR A 719 23.47 -48.70 26.98
CA THR A 719 24.25 -49.44 25.97
C THR A 719 24.10 -48.83 24.57
N THR A 720 25.22 -48.53 23.91
CA THR A 720 25.26 -48.09 22.52
C THR A 720 24.86 -49.21 21.56
N VAL A 721 23.63 -49.18 21.07
CA VAL A 721 23.26 -49.88 19.82
C VAL A 721 23.76 -49.03 18.66
N ALA A 722 24.72 -49.57 17.89
CA ALA A 722 25.40 -48.83 16.84
C ALA A 722 24.51 -48.60 15.60
N GLY A 723 23.85 -47.44 15.55
CA GLY A 723 23.42 -46.84 14.27
C GLY A 723 24.63 -46.37 13.45
N PRO A 724 24.50 -46.17 12.13
CA PRO A 724 25.60 -45.72 11.28
C PRO A 724 26.00 -44.29 11.65
N ALA A 725 27.23 -44.12 12.18
CA ALA A 725 27.75 -42.84 12.68
C ALA A 725 27.69 -41.69 11.66
N THR A 726 27.71 -42.01 10.36
CA THR A 726 27.54 -41.07 9.25
C THR A 726 26.24 -40.27 9.31
N THR A 727 25.16 -40.84 9.86
CA THR A 727 23.87 -40.15 9.98
C THR A 727 23.86 -39.16 11.14
N THR A 728 24.38 -39.56 12.31
CA THR A 728 24.42 -38.71 13.51
C THR A 728 25.29 -37.47 13.29
N ALA A 729 26.51 -37.63 12.77
CA ALA A 729 27.41 -36.51 12.51
C ALA A 729 26.82 -35.49 11.51
N LYS A 730 26.03 -35.96 10.53
CA LYS A 730 25.33 -35.07 9.58
C LYS A 730 24.17 -34.33 10.24
N VAL A 731 23.45 -34.94 11.18
CA VAL A 731 22.40 -34.26 11.96
C VAL A 731 23.01 -33.22 12.92
N GLU A 732 24.16 -33.51 13.53
CA GLU A 732 24.93 -32.54 14.32
C GLU A 732 25.41 -31.35 13.49
N GLU A 733 25.89 -31.56 12.26
CA GLU A 733 26.24 -30.48 11.32
C GLU A 733 25.02 -29.61 10.97
N LEU A 734 23.86 -30.22 10.70
CA LEU A 734 22.62 -29.49 10.46
C LEU A 734 22.20 -28.66 11.69
N HIS A 735 22.32 -29.21 12.91
CA HIS A 735 22.05 -28.44 14.14
C HIS A 735 23.02 -27.25 14.31
N ALA A 736 24.31 -27.44 14.04
CA ALA A 736 25.31 -26.37 14.11
C ALA A 736 25.10 -25.27 13.06
N LEU A 737 24.60 -25.62 11.86
CA LEU A 737 24.23 -24.65 10.84
C LEU A 737 22.93 -23.93 11.19
N ALA A 738 21.88 -24.66 11.59
CA ALA A 738 20.58 -24.10 11.92
C ALA A 738 20.59 -23.22 13.19
N SER A 739 21.49 -23.50 14.15
CA SER A 739 21.63 -22.69 15.38
C SER A 739 21.91 -21.21 15.10
N ASN A 740 22.48 -20.90 13.93
CA ASN A 740 22.76 -19.53 13.51
C ASN A 740 21.50 -18.66 13.30
N LEU A 741 20.32 -19.27 13.14
CA LEU A 741 19.03 -18.57 13.00
C LEU A 741 18.32 -18.32 14.34
N PHE A 742 18.85 -18.85 15.45
CA PHE A 742 18.29 -18.65 16.80
C PHE A 742 18.94 -17.47 17.56
N SER A 743 19.79 -16.69 16.90
CA SER A 743 20.25 -15.36 17.34
C SER A 743 20.37 -14.43 16.13
N HIS A 744 20.25 -13.12 16.35
CA HIS A 744 20.58 -12.10 15.35
C HIS A 744 22.09 -12.00 15.09
N ASP A 745 22.93 -12.41 16.03
CA ASP A 745 24.38 -12.16 15.99
C ASP A 745 25.09 -12.77 14.78
N PRO A 746 24.82 -14.01 14.31
CA PRO A 746 25.49 -14.57 13.14
C PRO A 746 25.18 -13.81 11.84
N PHE A 747 23.90 -13.50 11.57
CA PHE A 747 23.50 -12.70 10.41
C PHE A 747 24.03 -11.27 10.52
N PHE A 748 23.96 -10.64 11.69
CA PHE A 748 24.51 -9.31 11.91
C PHE A 748 26.04 -9.26 11.72
N ASN A 749 26.77 -10.28 12.16
CA ASN A 749 28.21 -10.41 11.93
C ASN A 749 28.55 -10.72 10.46
N LEU A 750 27.74 -11.50 9.75
CA LEU A 750 27.87 -11.74 8.31
C LEU A 750 27.74 -10.42 7.51
N VAL A 751 26.73 -9.61 7.84
CA VAL A 751 26.53 -8.25 7.29
C VAL A 751 27.71 -7.33 7.64
N LEU A 752 28.10 -7.26 8.92
CA LEU A 752 29.24 -6.43 9.37
C LEU A 752 30.60 -6.91 8.87
N HIS A 753 30.76 -8.17 8.49
CA HIS A 753 31.97 -8.65 7.81
C HIS A 753 31.94 -8.24 6.34
N SER A 754 30.81 -8.45 5.66
CA SER A 754 30.68 -8.13 4.24
C SER A 754 30.87 -6.63 3.97
N LEU A 755 30.33 -5.75 4.81
CA LEU A 755 30.54 -4.28 4.74
C LEU A 755 32.00 -3.82 5.00
N LYS A 756 32.93 -4.71 5.38
CA LYS A 756 34.37 -4.39 5.50
C LYS A 756 35.16 -4.76 4.24
N GLN A 757 34.55 -5.51 3.33
CA GLN A 757 35.11 -5.85 2.02
C GLN A 757 34.82 -4.70 1.03
N PRO A 758 35.57 -4.59 -0.09
CA PRO A 758 35.23 -3.62 -1.14
C PRO A 758 33.90 -4.01 -1.81
N TRP A 759 32.96 -3.07 -1.84
CA TRP A 759 31.72 -3.15 -2.61
C TRP A 759 31.86 -2.39 -3.94
N PRO A 760 31.03 -2.69 -4.96
CA PRO A 760 31.00 -1.91 -6.18
C PRO A 760 30.47 -0.49 -5.92
N GLU A 761 31.02 0.50 -6.61
CA GLU A 761 30.50 1.87 -6.56
C GLU A 761 29.42 2.06 -7.65
N ASN A 762 28.26 2.58 -7.28
CA ASN A 762 27.17 2.96 -8.19
C ASN A 762 26.57 1.78 -9.02
N ASP A 763 26.48 0.59 -8.43
CA ASP A 763 25.93 -0.63 -9.03
C ASP A 763 24.40 -0.75 -9.00
N LYS A 764 23.69 0.19 -8.36
CA LYS A 764 22.23 0.26 -8.41
C LYS A 764 21.74 0.73 -9.78
N GLY A 765 21.23 -0.21 -10.57
CA GLY A 765 20.53 0.05 -11.83
C GLY A 765 19.08 0.51 -11.67
N GLU A 766 18.35 0.54 -12.78
CA GLU A 766 16.91 0.85 -12.79
C GLU A 766 16.06 -0.22 -12.10
N ASP A 767 14.83 0.14 -11.70
CA ASP A 767 13.86 -0.81 -11.12
C ASP A 767 13.29 -1.74 -12.20
N LYS A 768 13.79 -2.98 -12.23
CA LYS A 768 13.40 -4.01 -13.19
C LYS A 768 11.99 -4.58 -12.99
N LYS A 769 11.26 -4.14 -11.96
CA LYS A 769 9.88 -4.60 -11.74
C LYS A 769 8.94 -4.04 -12.82
N PRO A 770 8.19 -4.87 -13.57
CA PRO A 770 7.26 -4.39 -14.59
C PRO A 770 6.20 -3.45 -14.03
N LYS A 771 6.07 -2.26 -14.63
CA LYS A 771 5.19 -1.16 -14.18
C LYS A 771 3.67 -1.43 -14.32
N GLY A 772 3.29 -2.63 -14.75
CA GLY A 772 1.89 -3.08 -14.90
C GLY A 772 1.70 -4.56 -14.55
N GLY A 773 2.56 -5.13 -13.70
CA GLY A 773 2.53 -6.55 -13.36
C GLY A 773 2.99 -7.47 -14.50
N VAL A 774 2.86 -8.78 -14.31
CA VAL A 774 3.14 -9.79 -15.34
C VAL A 774 1.84 -10.14 -16.05
N THR A 775 1.79 -9.97 -17.37
CA THR A 775 0.67 -10.47 -18.18
C THR A 775 0.84 -11.97 -18.43
N VAL A 776 0.54 -12.79 -17.40
CA VAL A 776 0.60 -14.25 -17.51
C VAL A 776 -0.49 -14.72 -18.47
N VAL A 777 -0.10 -15.21 -19.64
CA VAL A 777 -1.01 -15.89 -20.58
C VAL A 777 -1.28 -17.30 -20.02
N VAL A 778 -2.25 -17.39 -19.12
CA VAL A 778 -2.72 -18.67 -18.55
C VAL A 778 -3.49 -19.44 -19.64
N PRO A 779 -3.11 -20.68 -20.00
CA PRO A 779 -3.94 -21.54 -20.83
C PRO A 779 -5.28 -21.81 -20.12
N GLU A 780 -6.41 -21.67 -20.81
CA GLU A 780 -7.74 -21.62 -20.20
C GLU A 780 -8.20 -22.92 -19.51
N PHE A 781 -7.78 -23.16 -18.26
CA PHE A 781 -8.50 -24.05 -17.33
C PHE A 781 -8.45 -23.57 -15.87
N GLN A 782 -9.61 -23.11 -15.39
CA GLN A 782 -10.08 -23.05 -14.00
C GLN A 782 -9.16 -22.43 -12.92
N VAL A 783 -9.36 -21.15 -12.62
CA VAL A 783 -9.72 -20.56 -11.29
C VAL A 783 -9.86 -19.03 -11.45
N PRO A 784 -10.84 -18.34 -10.82
CA PRO A 784 -11.21 -16.97 -11.22
C PRO A 784 -10.39 -15.85 -10.55
N VAL A 785 -10.13 -14.79 -11.32
CA VAL A 785 -9.62 -13.48 -10.85
C VAL A 785 -10.44 -12.37 -11.49
N VAL A 786 -10.94 -11.42 -10.69
CA VAL A 786 -11.61 -10.19 -11.18
C VAL A 786 -11.12 -9.00 -10.37
N ALA A 787 -10.24 -8.19 -10.96
CA ALA A 787 -9.81 -6.90 -10.42
C ALA A 787 -9.26 -5.96 -11.51
N ASP A 788 -8.43 -6.48 -12.43
CA ASP A 788 -7.49 -5.64 -13.21
C ASP A 788 -7.91 -5.35 -14.67
N THR A 789 -9.15 -5.66 -15.06
CA THR A 789 -9.60 -5.57 -16.47
C THR A 789 -10.37 -4.29 -16.82
N PHE A 790 -10.82 -3.52 -15.84
CA PHE A 790 -11.89 -2.51 -16.03
C PHE A 790 -11.45 -1.21 -16.75
N THR A 791 -10.21 -0.76 -16.60
CA THR A 791 -9.70 0.46 -17.27
C THR A 791 -9.56 0.30 -18.79
N ARG A 792 -9.34 -0.92 -19.30
CA ARG A 792 -9.28 -1.18 -20.76
C ARG A 792 -10.65 -1.28 -21.43
N LEU A 793 -11.70 -1.70 -20.70
CA LEU A 793 -13.03 -1.88 -21.25
C LEU A 793 -13.72 -0.55 -21.58
N LYS A 794 -13.74 0.41 -20.64
CA LYS A 794 -14.35 1.74 -20.87
C LYS A 794 -13.80 2.44 -22.13
N LYS A 795 -12.50 2.29 -22.41
CA LYS A 795 -11.89 2.88 -23.62
C LYS A 795 -12.37 2.23 -24.91
N ARG A 796 -12.48 0.89 -24.97
CA ARG A 796 -13.00 0.18 -26.15
C ARG A 796 -14.49 0.45 -26.40
N GLU A 797 -15.30 0.54 -25.36
CA GLU A 797 -16.74 0.83 -25.51
C GLU A 797 -16.97 2.27 -26.04
N LEU A 798 -16.22 3.26 -25.57
CA LEU A 798 -16.25 4.63 -26.11
C LEU A 798 -15.82 4.69 -27.58
N GLU A 799 -14.73 3.99 -27.94
CA GLU A 799 -14.24 3.91 -29.32
C GLU A 799 -15.24 3.22 -30.27
N GLU A 800 -15.95 2.17 -29.82
CA GLU A 800 -17.01 1.53 -30.61
C GLU A 800 -18.27 2.39 -30.77
N VAL A 801 -18.69 3.13 -29.74
CA VAL A 801 -19.89 3.97 -29.80
C VAL A 801 -19.70 5.13 -30.79
N ASP A 802 -18.57 5.84 -30.73
CA ASP A 802 -18.27 6.92 -31.68
C ASP A 802 -18.10 6.37 -33.12
N ALA A 803 -17.47 5.21 -33.30
CA ALA A 803 -17.41 4.55 -34.61
C ALA A 803 -18.81 4.23 -35.18
N LYS A 804 -19.71 3.67 -34.36
CA LYS A 804 -21.10 3.37 -34.75
C LYS A 804 -21.89 4.65 -35.06
N GLU A 805 -21.70 5.73 -34.31
CA GLU A 805 -22.39 6.99 -34.57
C GLU A 805 -21.87 7.71 -35.82
N ARG A 806 -20.55 7.71 -36.08
CA ARG A 806 -19.96 8.20 -37.33
C ARG A 806 -20.51 7.48 -38.56
N ILE A 807 -20.70 6.16 -38.48
CA ILE A 807 -21.35 5.36 -39.54
C ILE A 807 -22.83 5.74 -39.70
N ARG A 808 -23.56 5.96 -38.59
CA ARG A 808 -24.97 6.37 -38.59
C ARG A 808 -25.16 7.78 -39.18
N LYS A 809 -24.26 8.73 -38.88
CA LYS A 809 -24.20 10.07 -39.46
C LYS A 809 -23.88 10.03 -40.96
N ARG A 810 -22.89 9.25 -41.40
CA ARG A 810 -22.62 9.04 -42.85
C ARG A 810 -23.82 8.46 -43.60
N ARG A 811 -24.50 7.44 -43.06
CA ARG A 811 -25.72 6.86 -43.67
C ARG A 811 -26.91 7.81 -43.73
N LYS A 812 -26.92 8.92 -42.96
CA LYS A 812 -27.93 9.99 -43.03
C LYS A 812 -27.62 11.09 -44.04
N MET A 813 -26.44 11.10 -44.67
CA MET A 813 -26.06 12.06 -45.72
C MET A 813 -26.06 11.46 -47.14
N HIS A 814 -26.50 10.20 -47.29
CA HIS A 814 -26.63 9.47 -48.56
C HIS A 814 -28.04 8.85 -48.68
N ARG A 815 -29.05 9.59 -48.23
CA ARG A 815 -30.49 9.32 -48.34
C ARG A 815 -31.25 10.64 -48.39
#